data_AF-E4N152-F1
#
_entry.id   AF-E4N152-F1
#
_cell.length_a   1.000
_cell.length_b   1.000
_cell.length_c   1.000
_cell.angle_alpha   90.00
_cell.angle_beta   90.00
_cell.angle_gamma   90.00
#
_symmetry.space_group_name_H-M   'P 1'
#
loop_
_entity.id
_entity.type
_entity.pdbx_description
1 polymer ?
#
loop_
_entity_poly.entity_id
_entity_poly.type
_entity_poly.pdbx_seq_one_letter_code
_entity_poly.pdbx_strand_id
1 'polypeptide(L)'
;MTMPGFGSFGSDDAFSDLLNRFFGLNPAASPPAVQRVPIGRLLTESARDLIARAELRAQEDGSTDLDTPHLLWAATRVDPSRGLLAQAGADPDELAAALERSLPSGSADPSVDPGLTPAAKRVLIGAHARSQAAGVSYIGPEHILAALLGDPDSAAGRLLNAQGADPARLQRGAEVAARGERAPAKAESRTPTLDEYGRDLTEDAKLGRLDPVVGRAEEIEQTVEILSRRSKNNPVLIGEPGVGKTAIVEGLAQRIVTGDVPSTLKDRRVVSLDLSGLVAGSKYRGEFEERLKNVIDEVREAADSTILFIDELHTVVGAGAGGEGAMDAGNMLKPALARGELHVIGATTIDEYRKHIEKDPALERRFQPVLIPEPSVEETVQILEGLRDSYEAHHQVRFTDEALRAAADLSDRYVSDRFLPDKAIDLIDQAGARVRLRGLGRSTEVIGREDELAKLRREKDEAVAAEDFARASELKGRIADLEAQAAEIEERREGVVSVTVDDIADVLSRQTGIPVSQLTEDEKARLLKLEDELHARVIGQDRAVVAVSEAVRRSRAGMADPNRPVGSFLFLGPTGVGKTELAKALAELIFGDEDRLVRFDMSEFQEKHTVSRLVGAPPGYVGYDEAGQLTEAVRRRPYSVLLFDEVEKAHPDVFNALLQVLDDGRLTDAQGRTVDFRNTVVIMTSNIGSQLILSHKGETEEIRDRLMEELRGRFLPEFLNRIDDIIVFDALDADDLLRIVDLMLANSERRVKAQGLELEVTSAAKDWLVGKGHQPEFGARPLRRTIQTQLDNRLATMLLSGDLQPGDTIVADAKDGELVCSIGRPEPS
;
A
#
# COMPACT_ATOMS: atom_id res chain seq x y z
N MET A 1 64.46 -26.21 12.14
CA MET A 1 63.05 -26.55 11.85
C MET A 1 62.18 -25.81 12.84
N THR A 2 61.04 -25.32 12.35
CA THR A 2 59.92 -24.64 13.03
C THR A 2 60.18 -23.24 13.61
N MET A 3 59.79 -22.23 12.81
CA MET A 3 59.48 -20.86 13.24
C MET A 3 58.13 -20.83 14.00
N PRO A 4 57.94 -19.94 14.98
CA PRO A 4 56.66 -19.77 15.68
C PRO A 4 55.67 -18.97 14.83
N GLY A 5 54.38 -19.32 14.96
CA GLY A 5 53.27 -18.78 14.18
C GLY A 5 52.97 -17.31 14.47
N PHE A 6 52.72 -16.56 13.40
CA PHE A 6 52.11 -15.24 13.44
C PHE A 6 50.63 -15.37 13.82
N GLY A 7 50.25 -14.73 14.92
CA GLY A 7 48.86 -14.56 15.32
C GLY A 7 48.13 -13.62 14.36
N SER A 8 46.93 -14.04 13.96
CA SER A 8 45.94 -13.25 13.25
C SER A 8 45.41 -12.15 14.17
N PHE A 9 45.88 -10.91 14.00
CA PHE A 9 45.18 -9.71 14.46
C PHE A 9 44.19 -9.33 13.36
N GLY A 10 42.95 -9.81 13.48
CA GLY A 10 41.81 -9.21 12.78
C GLY A 10 41.31 -8.06 13.65
N SER A 11 41.29 -6.85 13.12
CA SER A 11 40.58 -5.72 13.73
C SER A 11 39.07 -5.93 13.54
N ASP A 12 38.34 -6.06 14.65
CA ASP A 12 36.88 -5.86 14.71
C ASP A 12 36.61 -4.37 14.44
N ASP A 13 36.42 -4.02 13.18
CA ASP A 13 36.15 -2.65 12.74
C ASP A 13 34.68 -2.56 12.32
N ALA A 14 33.87 -1.80 13.05
CA ALA A 14 32.42 -1.69 12.83
C ALA A 14 32.07 -1.09 11.45
N PHE A 15 32.98 -0.33 10.86
CA PHE A 15 32.89 0.11 9.46
C PHE A 15 33.09 -1.02 8.45
N SER A 16 33.95 -2.00 8.76
CA SER A 16 34.03 -3.23 7.96
C SER A 16 32.68 -3.95 7.98
N ASP A 17 31.93 -3.87 9.08
CA ASP A 17 30.57 -4.42 9.19
C ASP A 17 29.52 -3.62 8.40
N LEU A 18 29.64 -2.28 8.36
CA LEU A 18 28.80 -1.39 7.53
C LEU A 18 29.05 -1.60 6.02
N LEU A 19 30.30 -1.71 5.59
CA LEU A 19 30.65 -2.09 4.22
C LEU A 19 30.38 -3.58 3.95
N ASN A 20 30.41 -4.46 4.96
CA ASN A 20 29.97 -5.87 4.81
C ASN A 20 28.47 -5.92 4.52
N ARG A 21 27.66 -5.13 5.23
CA ARG A 21 26.23 -4.98 4.96
C ARG A 21 26.03 -4.34 3.58
N PHE A 22 26.58 -3.16 3.33
CA PHE A 22 26.31 -2.41 2.10
C PHE A 22 26.93 -3.07 0.84
N PHE A 23 28.07 -3.75 0.98
CA PHE A 23 28.88 -4.21 -0.16
C PHE A 23 29.40 -5.66 -0.08
N GLY A 24 28.98 -6.49 0.90
CA GLY A 24 29.20 -7.95 0.90
C GLY A 24 30.65 -8.44 1.07
N LEU A 25 31.46 -7.81 1.93
CA LEU A 25 32.90 -8.07 2.01
C LEU A 25 33.31 -9.40 2.72
N ASN A 26 32.48 -10.00 3.59
CA ASN A 26 32.84 -11.22 4.36
C ASN A 26 31.76 -12.34 4.35
N PRO A 27 32.04 -13.56 3.83
CA PRO A 27 31.08 -14.67 3.80
C PRO A 27 30.67 -15.21 5.18
N ALA A 28 31.43 -14.90 6.24
CA ALA A 28 31.24 -15.44 7.58
C ALA A 28 30.37 -14.55 8.50
N ALA A 29 30.05 -13.32 8.10
CA ALA A 29 29.31 -12.35 8.93
C ALA A 29 27.86 -12.11 8.46
N SER A 30 27.49 -12.56 7.25
CA SER A 30 26.09 -12.54 6.81
C SER A 30 25.37 -13.79 7.31
N PRO A 31 24.12 -13.70 7.81
CA PRO A 31 23.25 -14.87 7.85
C PRO A 31 23.25 -15.53 6.45
N PRO A 32 23.15 -16.85 6.33
CA PRO A 32 23.23 -17.57 5.05
C PRO A 32 22.14 -17.18 4.02
N ALA A 33 21.27 -16.21 4.34
CA ALA A 33 20.05 -15.89 3.63
C ALA A 33 20.16 -14.75 2.59
N VAL A 34 21.19 -13.87 2.63
CA VAL A 34 21.27 -12.70 1.73
C VAL A 34 22.44 -12.85 0.75
N GLN A 35 22.16 -13.17 -0.52
CA GLN A 35 23.16 -13.16 -1.58
C GLN A 35 23.30 -11.75 -2.15
N ARG A 36 24.39 -11.06 -1.79
CA ARG A 36 24.78 -9.75 -2.36
C ARG A 36 25.92 -9.95 -3.35
N VAL A 37 25.91 -9.21 -4.46
CA VAL A 37 27.12 -9.02 -5.27
C VAL A 37 28.10 -8.25 -4.38
N PRO A 38 29.31 -8.79 -4.09
CA PRO A 38 30.22 -8.17 -3.14
C PRO A 38 30.94 -6.98 -3.78
N ILE A 39 30.23 -5.86 -3.97
CA ILE A 39 30.72 -4.63 -4.60
C ILE A 39 31.99 -4.10 -3.91
N GLY A 40 32.20 -4.41 -2.63
CA GLY A 40 33.32 -3.91 -1.84
C GLY A 40 34.64 -4.59 -2.23
N ARG A 41 34.55 -5.79 -2.80
CA ARG A 41 35.69 -6.46 -3.44
C ARG A 41 36.11 -5.75 -4.72
N LEU A 42 35.20 -5.01 -5.34
CA LEU A 42 35.45 -4.23 -6.55
C LEU A 42 36.12 -2.89 -6.24
N LEU A 43 36.06 -2.36 -5.00
CA LEU A 43 36.71 -1.10 -4.62
C LEU A 43 38.25 -1.20 -4.70
N THR A 44 38.88 -0.23 -5.36
CA THR A 44 40.35 -0.08 -5.34
C THR A 44 40.84 0.39 -3.98
N GLU A 45 42.14 0.24 -3.71
CA GLU A 45 42.77 0.76 -2.48
C GLU A 45 42.54 2.27 -2.32
N SER A 46 42.67 3.05 -3.39
CA SER A 46 42.39 4.49 -3.38
C SER A 46 40.91 4.83 -3.16
N ALA A 47 39.98 4.00 -3.66
CA ALA A 47 38.55 4.19 -3.40
C ALA A 47 38.21 3.89 -1.94
N ARG A 48 38.84 2.87 -1.33
CA ARG A 48 38.71 2.60 0.11
C ARG A 48 39.29 3.75 0.95
N ASP A 49 40.44 4.29 0.57
CA ASP A 49 41.03 5.47 1.23
C ASP A 49 40.11 6.70 1.16
N LEU A 50 39.46 6.93 0.01
CA LEU A 50 38.48 8.03 -0.13
C LEU A 50 37.31 7.87 0.84
N ILE A 51 36.70 6.70 0.91
CA ILE A 51 35.53 6.49 1.79
C ILE A 51 35.97 6.57 3.26
N ALA A 52 37.10 5.95 3.63
CA ALA A 52 37.63 6.01 5.00
C ALA A 52 37.93 7.45 5.46
N ARG A 53 38.45 8.30 4.55
CA ARG A 53 38.64 9.73 4.84
C ARG A 53 37.33 10.48 5.02
N ALA A 54 36.31 10.16 4.21
CA ALA A 54 34.99 10.78 4.35
C ALA A 54 34.33 10.43 5.69
N GLU A 55 34.49 9.18 6.13
CA GLU A 55 34.02 8.70 7.43
C GLU A 55 34.75 9.38 8.59
N LEU A 56 36.09 9.36 8.56
CA LEU A 56 36.91 10.04 9.57
C LEU A 56 36.50 11.51 9.70
N ARG A 57 36.24 12.16 8.55
CA ARG A 57 35.77 13.54 8.54
C ARG A 57 34.40 13.71 9.21
N ALA A 58 33.44 12.84 8.91
CA ALA A 58 32.13 12.86 9.55
C ALA A 58 32.23 12.65 11.07
N GLN A 59 33.12 11.75 11.52
CA GLN A 59 33.42 11.55 12.95
C GLN A 59 34.05 12.79 13.60
N GLU A 60 35.04 13.42 12.94
CA GLU A 60 35.69 14.65 13.40
C GLU A 60 34.70 15.82 13.52
N ASP A 61 33.74 15.90 12.60
CA ASP A 61 32.69 16.92 12.56
C ASP A 61 31.56 16.65 13.60
N GLY A 62 31.60 15.50 14.29
CA GLY A 62 30.55 15.05 15.22
C GLY A 62 29.24 14.67 14.52
N SER A 63 29.29 14.40 13.21
CA SER A 63 28.13 14.03 12.41
C SER A 63 27.77 12.57 12.64
N THR A 64 26.48 12.29 12.89
CA THR A 64 25.96 10.91 12.91
C THR A 64 25.81 10.33 11.51
N ASP A 65 26.00 11.15 10.48
CA ASP A 65 25.70 10.82 9.08
C ASP A 65 26.88 11.14 8.15
N LEU A 66 27.23 10.20 7.29
CA LEU A 66 28.17 10.36 6.18
C LEU A 66 27.38 10.71 4.92
N ASP A 67 27.51 11.96 4.49
CA ASP A 67 26.80 12.53 3.34
C ASP A 67 27.70 12.90 2.15
N THR A 68 27.10 13.28 1.02
CA THR A 68 27.79 13.68 -0.23
C THR A 68 28.86 14.77 -0.07
N PRO A 69 28.73 15.79 0.83
CA PRO A 69 29.82 16.75 1.06
C PRO A 69 31.06 16.11 1.68
N HIS A 70 30.90 15.10 2.56
CA HIS A 70 32.03 14.36 3.14
C HIS A 70 32.76 13.54 2.06
N LEU A 71 32.02 12.88 1.18
CA LEU A 71 32.58 12.15 0.03
C LEU A 71 33.31 13.09 -0.94
N LEU A 72 32.73 14.26 -1.22
CA LEU A 72 33.38 15.27 -2.07
C LEU A 72 34.63 15.85 -1.40
N TRP A 73 34.60 16.12 -0.10
CA TRP A 73 35.77 16.57 0.66
C TRP A 73 36.88 15.53 0.58
N ALA A 74 36.58 14.24 0.80
CA ALA A 74 37.56 13.18 0.69
C ALA A 74 38.13 13.04 -0.73
N ALA A 75 37.30 13.28 -1.77
CA ALA A 75 37.75 13.29 -3.15
C ALA A 75 38.82 14.37 -3.43
N THR A 76 38.83 15.49 -2.68
CA THR A 76 39.89 16.51 -2.76
C THR A 76 41.22 16.08 -2.14
N ARG A 77 41.21 15.04 -1.29
CA ARG A 77 42.36 14.55 -0.53
C ARG A 77 43.05 13.33 -1.17
N VAL A 78 42.38 12.65 -2.09
CA VAL A 78 42.86 11.40 -2.73
C VAL A 78 43.36 11.67 -4.15
N ASP A 79 44.60 11.26 -4.46
CA ASP A 79 45.34 11.69 -5.68
C ASP A 79 44.59 11.48 -7.01
N PRO A 80 44.00 10.30 -7.33
CA PRO A 80 43.25 10.11 -8.57
C PRO A 80 42.09 11.10 -8.76
N SER A 81 41.28 11.33 -7.73
CA SER A 81 40.13 12.26 -7.79
C SER A 81 40.58 13.71 -7.70
N ARG A 82 41.62 14.01 -6.90
CA ARG A 82 42.22 15.34 -6.75
C ARG A 82 42.82 15.83 -8.08
N GLY A 83 43.50 14.94 -8.80
CA GLY A 83 44.04 15.24 -10.13
C GLY A 83 42.95 15.57 -11.15
N LEU A 84 41.80 14.87 -11.09
CA LEU A 84 40.65 15.14 -11.97
C LEU A 84 39.98 16.47 -11.67
N LEU A 85 39.83 16.81 -10.39
CA LEU A 85 39.32 18.11 -9.95
C LEU A 85 40.21 19.26 -10.48
N ALA A 86 41.53 19.12 -10.32
CA ALA A 86 42.52 20.09 -10.81
C ALA A 86 42.51 20.24 -12.34
N GLN A 87 42.48 19.12 -13.08
CA GLN A 87 42.42 19.14 -14.55
C GLN A 87 41.16 19.80 -15.11
N ALA A 88 40.07 19.76 -14.34
CA ALA A 88 38.80 20.35 -14.73
C ALA A 88 38.67 21.84 -14.34
N GLY A 89 39.68 22.41 -13.66
CA GLY A 89 39.75 23.83 -13.32
C GLY A 89 39.23 24.20 -11.94
N ALA A 90 38.97 23.21 -11.07
CA ALA A 90 38.74 23.47 -9.64
C ALA A 90 40.07 23.40 -8.87
N ASP A 91 40.31 24.31 -7.93
CA ASP A 91 41.39 24.17 -6.97
C ASP A 91 40.94 23.23 -5.84
N PRO A 92 41.53 22.02 -5.71
CA PRO A 92 41.11 21.06 -4.70
C PRO A 92 41.29 21.56 -3.25
N ASP A 93 42.26 22.44 -2.99
CA ASP A 93 42.51 22.95 -1.64
C ASP A 93 41.52 24.06 -1.27
N GLU A 94 41.19 24.95 -2.21
CA GLU A 94 40.12 25.93 -1.99
C GLU A 94 38.76 25.26 -1.84
N LEU A 95 38.50 24.21 -2.64
CA LEU A 95 37.27 23.42 -2.54
C LEU A 95 37.18 22.68 -1.19
N ALA A 96 38.27 22.07 -0.72
CA ALA A 96 38.33 21.44 0.59
C ALA A 96 38.01 22.44 1.72
N ALA A 97 38.63 23.61 1.70
CA ALA A 97 38.41 24.67 2.69
C ALA A 97 37.00 25.29 2.61
N ALA A 98 36.37 25.29 1.43
CA ALA A 98 34.97 25.68 1.28
C ALA A 98 34.03 24.63 1.88
N LEU A 99 34.29 23.35 1.62
CA LEU A 99 33.51 22.23 2.15
C LEU A 99 33.59 22.16 3.68
N GLU A 100 34.79 22.34 4.27
CA GLU A 100 34.99 22.37 5.71
C GLU A 100 34.20 23.48 6.42
N ARG A 101 33.90 24.59 5.73
CA ARG A 101 33.08 25.68 6.27
C ARG A 101 31.57 25.41 6.17
N SER A 102 31.17 24.54 5.24
CA SER A 102 29.78 24.15 5.04
C SER A 102 29.38 22.89 5.81
N LEU A 103 30.36 22.09 6.26
CA LEU A 103 30.12 20.90 7.06
C LEU A 103 29.70 21.29 8.48
N PRO A 104 28.78 20.54 9.12
CA PRO A 104 28.38 20.79 10.49
C PRO A 104 29.61 20.80 11.42
N SER A 105 29.62 21.69 12.40
CA SER A 105 30.64 21.70 13.47
C SER A 105 29.94 21.42 14.80
N GLY A 106 29.66 20.15 15.05
CA GLY A 106 28.93 19.69 16.25
C GLY A 106 29.87 19.26 17.37
N SER A 107 29.60 19.71 18.60
CA SER A 107 30.16 19.11 19.82
C SER A 107 29.33 17.87 20.20
N ALA A 108 29.63 16.71 19.61
CA ALA A 108 29.02 15.43 20.00
C ALA A 108 30.09 14.35 20.22
N ASP A 109 29.77 13.36 21.06
CA ASP A 109 30.67 12.30 21.51
C ASP A 109 31.30 11.54 20.32
N PRO A 110 32.64 11.46 20.21
CA PRO A 110 33.36 10.89 19.06
C PRO A 110 33.28 9.35 18.96
N SER A 111 32.22 8.73 19.49
CA SER A 111 32.11 7.27 19.66
C SER A 111 31.01 6.61 18.82
N VAL A 112 30.35 7.33 17.90
CA VAL A 112 29.32 6.77 17.02
C VAL A 112 29.82 6.76 15.59
N ASP A 113 29.91 5.58 14.98
CA ASP A 113 30.25 5.45 13.57
C ASP A 113 29.12 6.03 12.69
N PRO A 114 29.44 6.92 11.74
CA PRO A 114 28.43 7.64 10.97
C PRO A 114 27.75 6.73 9.94
N GLY A 115 26.42 6.76 9.90
CA GLY A 115 25.63 6.01 8.91
C GLY A 115 25.62 6.70 7.54
N LEU A 116 25.61 5.94 6.44
CA LEU A 116 25.45 6.53 5.09
C LEU A 116 24.06 7.16 4.90
N THR A 117 24.02 8.40 4.43
CA THR A 117 22.76 9.04 4.00
C THR A 117 22.21 8.40 2.72
N PRO A 118 20.90 8.50 2.43
CA PRO A 118 20.33 8.05 1.16
C PRO A 118 21.01 8.68 -0.08
N ALA A 119 21.49 9.92 0.04
CA ALA A 119 22.22 10.60 -1.03
C ALA A 119 23.60 9.98 -1.24
N ALA A 120 24.34 9.69 -0.16
CA ALA A 120 25.61 8.97 -0.22
C ALA A 120 25.44 7.54 -0.76
N LYS A 121 24.40 6.80 -0.35
CA LYS A 121 24.06 5.47 -0.89
C LYS A 121 23.85 5.52 -2.40
N ARG A 122 23.05 6.48 -2.89
CA ARG A 122 22.80 6.70 -4.32
C ARG A 122 24.08 6.97 -5.10
N VAL A 123 25.01 7.75 -4.54
CA VAL A 123 26.33 8.02 -5.16
C VAL A 123 27.16 6.75 -5.29
N LEU A 124 27.24 5.94 -4.23
CA LEU A 124 28.04 4.70 -4.25
C LEU A 124 27.46 3.66 -5.22
N ILE A 125 26.12 3.52 -5.27
CA ILE A 125 25.43 2.69 -6.26
C ILE A 125 25.71 3.22 -7.69
N GLY A 126 25.63 4.53 -7.89
CA GLY A 126 25.93 5.18 -9.17
C GLY A 126 27.39 5.00 -9.61
N ALA A 127 28.34 4.97 -8.66
CA ALA A 127 29.75 4.73 -8.94
C ALA A 127 29.99 3.31 -9.50
N HIS A 128 29.30 2.31 -8.94
CA HIS A 128 29.33 0.94 -9.47
C HIS A 128 28.79 0.87 -10.89
N ALA A 129 27.61 1.47 -11.15
CA ALA A 129 27.02 1.49 -12.49
C ALA A 129 27.95 2.16 -13.53
N ARG A 130 28.66 3.23 -13.13
CA ARG A 130 29.64 3.91 -14.00
C ARG A 130 30.87 3.05 -14.28
N SER A 131 31.39 2.34 -13.28
CA SER A 131 32.50 1.38 -13.43
C SER A 131 32.17 0.29 -14.45
N GLN A 132 30.95 -0.24 -14.37
CA GLN A 132 30.48 -1.25 -15.30
C GLN A 132 30.26 -0.69 -16.72
N ALA A 133 29.69 0.51 -16.84
CA ALA A 133 29.55 1.19 -18.14
C ALA A 133 30.90 1.52 -18.80
N ALA A 134 31.95 1.71 -18.00
CA ALA A 134 33.32 1.85 -18.46
C ALA A 134 33.98 0.52 -18.86
N GLY A 135 33.35 -0.63 -18.56
CA GLY A 135 33.89 -1.96 -18.85
C GLY A 135 35.04 -2.38 -17.95
N VAL A 136 35.19 -1.74 -16.78
CA VAL A 136 36.24 -2.06 -15.80
C VAL A 136 35.67 -2.88 -14.64
N SER A 137 36.43 -3.85 -14.15
CA SER A 137 36.00 -4.76 -13.06
C SER A 137 36.31 -4.22 -11.65
N TYR A 138 36.58 -2.92 -11.53
CA TYR A 138 36.88 -2.26 -10.26
C TYR A 138 36.17 -0.90 -10.16
N ILE A 139 35.97 -0.41 -8.94
CA ILE A 139 35.43 0.92 -8.62
C ILE A 139 36.56 1.75 -8.01
N GLY A 140 37.00 2.77 -8.75
CA GLY A 140 38.02 3.73 -8.31
C GLY A 140 37.44 5.09 -7.88
N PRO A 141 38.28 5.98 -7.30
CA PRO A 141 37.87 7.34 -6.91
C PRO A 141 37.22 8.15 -8.03
N GLU A 142 37.66 7.96 -9.27
CA GLU A 142 37.10 8.59 -10.46
C GLU A 142 35.63 8.23 -10.71
N HIS A 143 35.22 7.00 -10.35
CA HIS A 143 33.84 6.55 -10.48
C HIS A 143 32.94 7.17 -9.41
N ILE A 144 33.44 7.26 -8.17
CA ILE A 144 32.75 7.92 -7.05
C ILE A 144 32.60 9.41 -7.35
N LEU A 145 33.68 10.06 -7.78
CA LEU A 145 33.67 11.47 -8.18
C LEU A 145 32.71 11.70 -9.35
N ALA A 146 32.74 10.87 -10.38
CA ALA A 146 31.80 10.97 -11.50
C ALA A 146 30.34 10.82 -11.05
N ALA A 147 30.06 9.94 -10.09
CA ALA A 147 28.71 9.76 -9.53
C ALA A 147 28.26 10.97 -8.69
N LEU A 148 29.14 11.54 -7.87
CA LEU A 148 28.90 12.79 -7.12
C LEU A 148 28.54 13.95 -8.07
N LEU A 149 29.22 14.02 -9.21
CA LEU A 149 29.05 15.07 -10.22
C LEU A 149 27.86 14.85 -11.17
N GLY A 150 27.18 13.69 -11.09
CA GLY A 150 26.11 13.33 -12.00
C GLY A 150 24.81 14.10 -11.81
N ASP A 151 24.64 14.75 -10.66
CA ASP A 151 23.45 15.51 -10.27
C ASP A 151 23.87 16.98 -9.99
N PRO A 152 23.68 17.90 -10.97
CA PRO A 152 24.07 19.31 -10.80
C PRO A 152 23.32 20.02 -9.66
N ASP A 153 22.13 19.53 -9.32
CA ASP A 153 21.28 20.04 -8.25
C ASP A 153 21.60 19.38 -6.89
N SER A 154 22.58 18.49 -6.83
CA SER A 154 23.09 17.98 -5.56
C SER A 154 23.80 19.07 -4.75
N ALA A 155 23.93 18.89 -3.43
CA ALA A 155 24.70 19.79 -2.58
C ALA A 155 26.14 19.96 -3.10
N ALA A 156 26.78 18.85 -3.48
CA ALA A 156 28.08 18.80 -4.15
C ALA A 156 28.11 19.63 -5.45
N GLY A 157 27.11 19.47 -6.33
CA GLY A 157 27.00 20.21 -7.59
C GLY A 157 26.81 21.72 -7.40
N ARG A 158 25.98 22.14 -6.45
CA ARG A 158 25.79 23.56 -6.08
C ARG A 158 27.05 24.19 -5.51
N LEU A 159 27.75 23.48 -4.62
CA LEU A 159 29.02 23.94 -4.02
C LEU A 159 30.12 24.13 -5.08
N LEU A 160 30.21 23.23 -6.06
CA LEU A 160 31.16 23.35 -7.17
C LEU A 160 30.83 24.51 -8.11
N ASN A 161 29.55 24.72 -8.44
CA ASN A 161 29.10 25.88 -9.21
C ASN A 161 29.45 27.21 -8.52
N ALA A 162 29.28 27.28 -7.20
CA ALA A 162 29.60 28.48 -6.41
C ALA A 162 31.11 28.84 -6.43
N GLN A 163 31.99 27.86 -6.65
CA GLN A 163 33.44 28.06 -6.78
C GLN A 163 33.91 28.30 -8.22
N GLY A 164 32.99 28.49 -9.17
CA GLY A 164 33.33 28.80 -10.57
C GLY A 164 33.85 27.61 -11.38
N ALA A 165 33.74 26.39 -10.85
CA ALA A 165 34.03 25.17 -11.61
C ALA A 165 32.84 24.82 -12.50
N ASP A 166 33.09 24.37 -13.73
CA ASP A 166 32.05 23.88 -14.66
C ASP A 166 31.75 22.40 -14.38
N PRO A 167 30.59 22.06 -13.76
CA PRO A 167 30.25 20.68 -13.41
C PRO A 167 30.16 19.78 -14.64
N ALA A 168 29.75 20.31 -15.80
CA ALA A 168 29.65 19.54 -17.04
C ALA A 168 31.02 19.24 -17.66
N ARG A 169 32.02 20.09 -17.42
CA ARG A 169 33.41 19.81 -17.80
C ARG A 169 34.06 18.80 -16.85
N LEU A 170 33.82 18.96 -15.54
CA LEU A 170 34.22 18.03 -14.48
C LEU A 170 33.67 16.63 -14.72
N GLN A 171 32.36 16.52 -14.99
CA GLN A 171 31.69 15.27 -15.27
C GLN A 171 32.28 14.56 -16.50
N ARG A 172 32.50 15.29 -17.60
CA ARG A 172 33.15 14.73 -18.80
C ARG A 172 34.58 14.26 -18.52
N GLY A 173 35.36 15.02 -17.75
CA GLY A 173 36.73 14.62 -17.35
C GLY A 173 36.73 13.35 -16.51
N ALA A 174 35.85 13.27 -15.51
CA ALA A 174 35.70 12.09 -14.67
C ALA A 174 35.19 10.87 -15.45
N GLU A 175 34.27 11.07 -16.41
CA GLU A 175 33.78 9.99 -17.29
C GLU A 175 34.86 9.47 -18.26
N VAL A 176 35.71 10.36 -18.79
CA VAL A 176 36.84 9.97 -19.63
C VAL A 176 37.88 9.17 -18.83
N ALA A 177 38.17 9.61 -17.61
CA ALA A 177 39.08 8.90 -16.71
C ALA A 177 38.51 7.54 -16.27
N ALA A 178 37.21 7.47 -15.99
CA ALA A 178 36.51 6.24 -15.65
C ALA A 178 36.54 5.21 -16.78
N ARG A 179 36.48 5.64 -18.05
CA ARG A 179 36.47 4.75 -19.23
C ARG A 179 37.77 3.99 -19.49
N GLY A 180 38.91 4.44 -18.97
CA GLY A 180 40.22 3.83 -19.23
C GLY A 180 40.66 3.81 -20.71
N GLU A 181 41.91 3.45 -20.99
CA GLU A 181 42.37 3.19 -22.36
C GLU A 181 41.84 1.82 -22.83
N ARG A 182 40.84 1.85 -23.73
CA ARG A 182 40.14 0.74 -24.41
C ARG A 182 38.87 0.25 -23.71
N ALA A 183 37.75 0.88 -24.05
CA ALA A 183 36.47 0.18 -24.09
C ALA A 183 36.55 -0.94 -25.15
N PRO A 184 36.25 -2.21 -24.81
CA PRO A 184 36.11 -3.24 -25.83
C PRO A 184 34.98 -2.85 -26.78
N ALA A 185 35.21 -2.98 -28.09
CA ALA A 185 34.15 -2.82 -29.08
C ALA A 185 33.02 -3.81 -28.74
N LYS A 186 31.77 -3.34 -28.74
CA LYS A 186 30.58 -4.18 -28.54
C LYS A 186 30.66 -5.35 -29.52
N ALA A 187 30.89 -6.56 -29.02
CA ALA A 187 30.91 -7.74 -29.86
C ALA A 187 29.52 -7.93 -30.49
N GLU A 188 29.46 -8.32 -31.76
CA GLU A 188 28.19 -8.73 -32.37
C GLU A 188 27.59 -9.88 -31.56
N SER A 189 26.33 -9.71 -31.14
CA SER A 189 25.63 -10.71 -30.37
C SER A 189 25.31 -11.93 -31.24
N ARG A 190 25.39 -13.12 -30.63
CA ARG A 190 24.98 -14.38 -31.27
C ARG A 190 23.46 -14.55 -31.31
N THR A 191 22.73 -13.72 -30.56
CA THR A 191 21.27 -13.80 -30.44
C THR A 191 20.63 -12.41 -30.57
N PRO A 192 20.78 -11.73 -31.72
CA PRO A 192 20.34 -10.35 -31.88
C PRO A 192 18.83 -10.16 -31.67
N THR A 193 18.00 -11.13 -32.08
CA THR A 193 16.54 -11.06 -31.89
C THR A 193 16.19 -11.25 -30.42
N LEU A 194 16.82 -12.20 -29.73
CA LEU A 194 16.63 -12.40 -28.29
C LEU A 194 17.07 -11.17 -27.46
N ASP A 195 18.10 -10.45 -27.91
CA ASP A 195 18.58 -9.24 -27.24
C ASP A 195 17.62 -8.05 -27.42
N GLU A 196 16.87 -8.01 -28.52
CA GLU A 196 15.85 -6.98 -28.80
C GLU A 196 14.57 -7.24 -28.00
N TYR A 197 14.14 -8.51 -27.89
CA TYR A 197 12.87 -8.91 -27.27
C TYR A 197 13.05 -9.65 -25.94
N GLY A 198 14.20 -9.51 -25.31
CA GLY A 198 14.53 -10.17 -24.06
C GLY A 198 15.39 -9.30 -23.15
N ARG A 199 15.37 -9.63 -21.87
CA ARG A 199 16.15 -8.97 -20.82
C ARG A 199 17.22 -9.92 -20.30
N ASP A 200 18.49 -9.57 -20.49
CA ASP A 200 19.61 -10.37 -19.99
C ASP A 200 19.83 -10.13 -18.49
N LEU A 201 19.36 -11.07 -17.67
CA LEU A 201 19.50 -11.02 -16.22
C LEU A 201 20.96 -11.25 -15.79
N THR A 202 21.76 -11.95 -16.58
CA THR A 202 23.19 -12.16 -16.28
C THR A 202 23.99 -10.89 -16.55
N GLU A 203 23.64 -10.13 -17.58
CA GLU A 203 24.18 -8.79 -17.79
C GLU A 203 23.73 -7.84 -16.67
N ASP A 204 22.44 -7.79 -16.34
CA ASP A 204 21.95 -6.97 -15.24
C ASP A 204 22.61 -7.32 -13.89
N ALA A 205 22.89 -8.60 -13.63
CA ALA A 205 23.64 -9.05 -12.46
C ALA A 205 25.09 -8.54 -12.46
N LYS A 206 25.78 -8.57 -13.62
CA LYS A 206 27.14 -8.01 -13.76
C LYS A 206 27.15 -6.51 -13.54
N LEU A 207 26.11 -5.82 -14.03
CA LEU A 207 25.94 -4.38 -13.90
C LEU A 207 25.46 -3.94 -12.51
N GLY A 208 25.15 -4.88 -11.61
CA GLY A 208 24.64 -4.61 -10.25
C GLY A 208 23.25 -3.97 -10.25
N ARG A 209 22.43 -4.24 -11.26
CA ARG A 209 21.07 -3.70 -11.40
C ARG A 209 19.98 -4.57 -10.77
N LEU A 210 20.32 -5.82 -10.46
CA LEU A 210 19.40 -6.73 -9.80
C LEU A 210 19.41 -6.49 -8.30
N ASP A 211 18.22 -6.52 -7.70
CA ASP A 211 18.08 -6.45 -6.25
C ASP A 211 18.71 -7.68 -5.57
N PRO A 212 19.17 -7.56 -4.32
CA PRO A 212 19.70 -8.69 -3.58
C PRO A 212 18.59 -9.71 -3.30
N VAL A 213 18.88 -10.98 -3.55
CA VAL A 213 17.92 -12.05 -3.29
C VAL A 213 18.07 -12.55 -1.86
N VAL A 214 16.97 -12.54 -1.12
CA VAL A 214 16.92 -12.90 0.30
C VAL A 214 15.97 -14.05 0.55
N GLY A 215 16.39 -15.02 1.36
CA GLY A 215 15.51 -16.08 1.86
C GLY A 215 15.09 -17.13 0.82
N ARG A 216 15.76 -17.19 -0.35
CA ARG A 216 15.45 -18.14 -1.44
C ARG A 216 16.59 -19.09 -1.80
N ALA A 217 17.48 -19.36 -0.85
CA ALA A 217 18.71 -20.10 -1.11
C ALA A 217 18.46 -21.54 -1.55
N GLU A 218 17.48 -22.21 -0.94
CA GLU A 218 17.11 -23.60 -1.23
C GLU A 218 16.45 -23.73 -2.60
N GLU A 219 15.53 -22.82 -2.96
CA GLU A 219 14.85 -22.84 -4.26
C GLU A 219 15.81 -22.52 -5.41
N ILE A 220 16.77 -21.61 -5.20
CA ILE A 220 17.85 -21.35 -6.17
C ILE A 220 18.73 -22.59 -6.32
N GLU A 221 19.11 -23.24 -5.22
CA GLU A 221 19.93 -24.47 -5.25
C GLU A 221 19.20 -25.60 -5.98
N GLN A 222 17.91 -25.82 -5.68
CA GLN A 222 17.08 -26.79 -6.40
C GLN A 222 16.98 -26.47 -7.89
N THR A 223 16.87 -25.19 -8.26
CA THR A 223 16.87 -24.74 -9.66
C THR A 223 18.19 -25.06 -10.36
N VAL A 224 19.33 -24.79 -9.70
CA VAL A 224 20.68 -25.14 -10.18
C VAL A 224 20.85 -26.65 -10.34
N GLU A 225 20.38 -27.44 -9.38
CA GLU A 225 20.42 -28.90 -9.44
C GLU A 225 19.65 -29.42 -10.65
N ILE A 226 18.43 -28.92 -10.87
CA ILE A 226 17.56 -29.34 -11.98
C ILE A 226 18.23 -29.00 -13.32
N LEU A 227 18.70 -27.77 -13.49
CA LEU A 227 19.38 -27.33 -14.73
C LEU A 227 20.64 -28.16 -15.04
N SER A 228 21.27 -28.75 -14.02
CA SER A 228 22.47 -29.59 -14.17
C SER A 228 22.14 -31.07 -14.48
N ARG A 229 20.86 -31.47 -14.50
CA ARG A 229 20.46 -32.85 -14.82
C ARG A 229 20.60 -33.15 -16.31
N ARG A 230 20.77 -34.43 -16.64
CA ARG A 230 20.78 -34.92 -18.04
C ARG A 230 19.37 -35.04 -18.66
N SER A 231 18.36 -35.22 -17.81
CA SER A 231 16.95 -35.34 -18.20
C SER A 231 16.09 -34.66 -17.14
N LYS A 232 14.89 -34.20 -17.53
CA LYS A 232 14.03 -33.35 -16.69
C LYS A 232 14.81 -32.14 -16.14
N ASN A 233 15.49 -31.43 -17.04
CA ASN A 233 16.43 -30.37 -16.74
C ASN A 233 15.85 -28.96 -16.90
N ASN A 234 14.54 -28.85 -17.12
CA ASN A 234 13.85 -27.56 -17.17
C ASN A 234 13.05 -27.38 -15.86
N PRO A 235 13.49 -26.51 -14.94
CA PRO A 235 12.72 -26.23 -13.72
C PRO A 235 11.46 -25.42 -14.05
N VAL A 236 10.38 -25.70 -13.33
CA VAL A 236 9.17 -24.88 -13.33
C VAL A 236 8.92 -24.39 -11.90
N LEU A 237 9.06 -23.09 -11.72
CA LEU A 237 8.79 -22.36 -10.49
C LEU A 237 7.27 -22.23 -10.31
N ILE A 238 6.73 -22.95 -9.33
CA ILE A 238 5.29 -23.02 -9.05
C ILE A 238 5.00 -22.31 -7.74
N GLY A 239 4.21 -21.24 -7.82
CA GLY A 239 3.77 -20.47 -6.67
C GLY A 239 2.75 -19.42 -7.08
N GLU A 240 2.08 -18.83 -6.10
CA GLU A 240 1.13 -17.75 -6.33
C GLU A 240 1.83 -16.49 -6.90
N PRO A 241 1.10 -15.57 -7.55
CA PRO A 241 1.67 -14.29 -7.97
C PRO A 241 2.20 -13.50 -6.77
N GLY A 242 3.38 -12.87 -6.93
CA GLY A 242 3.97 -12.03 -5.89
C GLY A 242 4.91 -12.74 -4.91
N VAL A 243 4.99 -14.07 -4.88
CA VAL A 243 5.86 -14.79 -3.91
C VAL A 243 7.37 -14.69 -4.18
N GLY A 244 7.78 -14.07 -5.29
CA GLY A 244 9.20 -13.90 -5.66
C GLY A 244 9.76 -14.96 -6.62
N LYS A 245 8.94 -15.47 -7.56
CA LYS A 245 9.39 -16.43 -8.60
C LYS A 245 10.53 -15.86 -9.46
N THR A 246 10.40 -14.60 -9.90
CA THR A 246 11.44 -13.90 -10.66
C THR A 246 12.73 -13.69 -9.85
N ALA A 247 12.62 -13.43 -8.55
CA ALA A 247 13.77 -13.25 -7.66
C ALA A 247 14.68 -14.51 -7.60
N ILE A 248 14.10 -15.72 -7.70
CA ILE A 248 14.90 -16.96 -7.77
C ILE A 248 15.75 -16.99 -9.06
N VAL A 249 15.20 -16.51 -10.17
CA VAL A 249 15.90 -16.47 -11.46
C VAL A 249 16.98 -15.41 -11.47
N GLU A 250 16.71 -14.25 -10.88
CA GLU A 250 17.70 -13.19 -10.65
C GLU A 250 18.84 -13.69 -9.75
N GLY A 251 18.52 -14.44 -8.70
CA GLY A 251 19.49 -15.06 -7.79
C GLY A 251 20.36 -16.12 -8.49
N LEU A 252 19.78 -16.91 -9.39
CA LEU A 252 20.54 -17.80 -10.27
C LEU A 252 21.52 -17.00 -11.15
N ALA A 253 21.08 -15.90 -11.76
CA ALA A 253 21.94 -15.07 -12.60
C ALA A 253 23.10 -14.48 -11.76
N GLN A 254 22.83 -14.03 -10.54
CA GLN A 254 23.87 -13.59 -9.59
C GLN A 254 24.87 -14.70 -9.26
N ARG A 255 24.41 -15.94 -8.98
CA ARG A 255 25.30 -17.09 -8.72
C ARG A 255 26.16 -17.46 -9.91
N ILE A 256 25.64 -17.35 -11.14
CA ILE A 256 26.43 -17.59 -12.35
C ILE A 256 27.55 -16.55 -12.47
N VAL A 257 27.27 -15.28 -12.19
CA VAL A 257 28.26 -14.19 -12.24
C VAL A 257 29.33 -14.33 -11.17
N THR A 258 28.96 -14.72 -9.94
CA THR A 258 29.92 -14.95 -8.85
C THR A 258 30.71 -16.25 -9.00
N GLY A 259 30.30 -17.13 -9.92
CA GLY A 259 30.91 -18.44 -10.15
C GLY A 259 30.50 -19.50 -9.13
N ASP A 260 29.42 -19.25 -8.37
CA ASP A 260 28.86 -20.14 -7.36
C ASP A 260 27.84 -21.12 -7.98
N VAL A 261 28.23 -21.73 -9.09
CA VAL A 261 27.44 -22.73 -9.84
C VAL A 261 28.36 -23.84 -10.36
N PRO A 262 27.81 -25.05 -10.63
CA PRO A 262 28.57 -26.12 -11.27
C PRO A 262 29.16 -25.69 -12.62
N SER A 263 30.26 -26.33 -13.03
CA SER A 263 30.95 -26.02 -14.29
C SER A 263 30.07 -26.15 -15.54
N THR A 264 28.95 -26.88 -15.46
CA THR A 264 27.95 -27.01 -16.53
C THR A 264 27.15 -25.74 -16.77
N LEU A 265 26.98 -24.90 -15.74
CA LEU A 265 26.24 -23.64 -15.79
C LEU A 265 27.13 -22.41 -15.79
N LYS A 266 28.44 -22.60 -15.56
CA LYS A 266 29.42 -21.52 -15.61
C LYS A 266 29.39 -20.84 -16.98
N ASP A 267 29.45 -19.51 -16.97
CA ASP A 267 29.45 -18.64 -18.16
C ASP A 267 28.16 -18.71 -19.01
N ARG A 268 27.10 -19.37 -18.53
CA ARG A 268 25.79 -19.33 -19.19
C ARG A 268 25.13 -17.97 -18.99
N ARG A 269 24.28 -17.62 -19.94
CA ARG A 269 23.48 -16.40 -19.95
C ARG A 269 22.03 -16.75 -19.62
N VAL A 270 21.43 -16.04 -18.68
CA VAL A 270 20.01 -16.16 -18.30
C VAL A 270 19.25 -14.99 -18.90
N VAL A 271 18.29 -15.28 -19.78
CA VAL A 271 17.53 -14.25 -20.51
C VAL A 271 16.04 -14.42 -20.28
N SER A 272 15.39 -13.38 -19.78
CA SER A 272 13.93 -13.31 -19.68
C SER A 272 13.32 -12.94 -21.02
N LEU A 273 12.35 -13.72 -21.50
CA LEU A 273 11.65 -13.44 -22.76
C LEU A 273 10.48 -12.48 -22.52
N ASP A 274 10.40 -11.38 -23.29
CA ASP A 274 9.25 -10.48 -23.29
C ASP A 274 8.29 -10.84 -24.44
N LEU A 275 7.25 -11.61 -24.13
CA LEU A 275 6.22 -11.98 -25.09
C LEU A 275 5.36 -10.78 -25.51
N SER A 276 5.12 -9.81 -24.61
CA SER A 276 4.38 -8.60 -24.93
C SER A 276 5.16 -7.72 -25.91
N GLY A 277 6.47 -7.61 -25.73
CA GLY A 277 7.39 -6.91 -26.63
C GLY A 277 7.41 -7.50 -28.05
N LEU A 278 7.35 -8.83 -28.19
CA LEU A 278 7.27 -9.48 -29.50
C LEU A 278 6.00 -9.11 -30.29
N VAL A 279 4.90 -8.91 -29.57
CA VAL A 279 3.58 -8.53 -30.12
C VAL A 279 3.53 -7.04 -30.41
N ALA A 280 4.15 -6.23 -29.54
CA ALA A 280 4.26 -4.80 -29.71
C ALA A 280 4.93 -4.47 -31.06
N GLY A 281 4.27 -3.62 -31.84
CA GLY A 281 4.75 -3.23 -33.16
C GLY A 281 4.65 -4.31 -34.25
N SER A 282 4.01 -5.46 -33.99
CA SER A 282 3.57 -6.37 -35.06
C SER A 282 2.20 -5.92 -35.59
N LYS A 283 2.08 -5.70 -36.91
CA LYS A 283 0.80 -5.32 -37.54
C LYS A 283 0.00 -6.53 -37.96
N TYR A 284 0.70 -7.65 -38.19
CA TYR A 284 0.13 -8.89 -38.68
C TYR A 284 0.61 -10.05 -37.81
N ARG A 285 -0.27 -11.03 -37.57
CA ARG A 285 0.03 -12.26 -36.84
C ARG A 285 1.28 -12.99 -37.35
N GLY A 286 1.52 -12.98 -38.67
CA GLY A 286 2.69 -13.63 -39.27
C GLY A 286 4.03 -12.99 -38.87
N GLU A 287 4.08 -11.68 -38.63
CA GLU A 287 5.30 -10.99 -38.18
C GLU A 287 5.68 -11.43 -36.76
N PHE A 288 4.69 -11.59 -35.88
CA PHE A 288 4.91 -12.13 -34.53
C PHE A 288 5.44 -13.58 -34.59
N GLU A 289 4.80 -14.44 -35.39
CA GLU A 289 5.24 -15.83 -35.56
C GLU A 289 6.67 -15.90 -36.12
N GLU A 290 7.04 -15.03 -37.07
CA GLU A 290 8.40 -14.94 -37.61
C GLU A 290 9.42 -14.49 -36.55
N ARG A 291 9.12 -13.46 -35.76
CA ARG A 291 9.99 -13.01 -34.65
C ARG A 291 10.18 -14.12 -33.62
N LEU A 292 9.09 -14.77 -33.19
CA LEU A 292 9.15 -15.87 -32.23
C LEU A 292 9.96 -17.05 -32.78
N LYS A 293 9.81 -17.36 -34.07
CA LYS A 293 10.62 -18.39 -34.72
C LYS A 293 12.11 -18.06 -34.66
N ASN A 294 12.48 -16.83 -35.00
CA ASN A 294 13.88 -16.38 -34.97
C ASN A 294 14.46 -16.48 -33.55
N VAL A 295 13.69 -16.09 -32.52
CA VAL A 295 14.09 -16.28 -31.12
C VAL A 295 14.32 -17.75 -30.79
N ILE A 296 13.41 -18.65 -31.20
CA ILE A 296 13.54 -20.09 -30.95
C ILE A 296 14.80 -20.65 -31.65
N ASP A 297 15.03 -20.25 -32.90
CA ASP A 297 16.19 -20.71 -33.68
C ASP A 297 17.51 -20.20 -33.05
N GLU A 298 17.57 -18.93 -32.63
CA GLU A 298 18.71 -18.36 -31.91
C GLU A 298 18.99 -19.06 -30.57
N VAL A 299 17.96 -19.29 -29.74
CA VAL A 299 18.12 -19.98 -28.45
C VAL A 299 18.55 -21.43 -28.66
N ARG A 300 18.06 -22.09 -29.72
CA ARG A 300 18.45 -23.46 -30.07
C ARG A 300 19.90 -23.54 -30.50
N GLU A 301 20.38 -22.61 -31.31
CA GLU A 301 21.79 -22.52 -31.70
C GLU A 301 22.70 -22.17 -30.50
N ALA A 302 22.17 -21.39 -29.55
CA ALA A 302 22.87 -20.99 -28.34
C ALA A 302 22.58 -21.87 -27.11
N ALA A 303 21.99 -23.07 -27.27
CA ALA A 303 21.43 -23.88 -26.19
C ALA A 303 22.44 -24.30 -25.10
N ASP A 304 23.73 -24.38 -25.43
CA ASP A 304 24.80 -24.69 -24.46
C ASP A 304 25.23 -23.48 -23.62
N SER A 305 24.90 -22.27 -24.09
CA SER A 305 25.33 -20.99 -23.50
C SER A 305 24.19 -20.14 -22.97
N THR A 306 22.93 -20.46 -23.28
CA THR A 306 21.76 -19.64 -22.94
C THR A 306 20.71 -20.46 -22.20
N ILE A 307 20.16 -19.87 -21.15
CA ILE A 307 19.01 -20.34 -20.37
C ILE A 307 17.90 -19.31 -20.58
N LEU A 308 16.75 -19.77 -21.08
CA LEU A 308 15.60 -18.91 -21.32
C LEU A 308 14.69 -18.92 -20.09
N PHE A 309 14.24 -17.75 -19.63
CA PHE A 309 13.24 -17.62 -18.58
C PHE A 309 11.90 -17.17 -19.18
N ILE A 310 10.81 -17.82 -18.76
CA ILE A 310 9.43 -17.53 -19.19
C ILE A 310 8.55 -17.45 -17.93
N ASP A 311 8.16 -16.24 -17.53
CA ASP A 311 7.46 -15.98 -16.25
C ASP A 311 6.02 -16.53 -16.20
N GLU A 312 5.33 -16.51 -17.35
CA GLU A 312 3.99 -17.06 -17.50
C GLU A 312 4.01 -18.23 -18.47
N LEU A 313 4.72 -19.31 -18.11
CA LEU A 313 4.94 -20.47 -18.99
C LEU A 313 3.62 -21.00 -19.57
N HIS A 314 2.53 -20.97 -18.80
CA HIS A 314 1.22 -21.42 -19.26
C HIS A 314 0.69 -20.66 -20.48
N THR A 315 1.05 -19.39 -20.68
CA THR A 315 0.62 -18.59 -21.85
C THR A 315 1.17 -19.17 -23.15
N VAL A 316 2.37 -19.79 -23.07
CA VAL A 316 3.06 -20.37 -24.22
C VAL A 316 2.88 -21.89 -24.34
N VAL A 317 2.18 -22.56 -23.44
CA VAL A 317 1.86 -24.00 -23.59
C VAL A 317 0.36 -24.31 -23.52
N GLY A 318 -0.46 -23.37 -23.04
CA GLY A 318 -1.89 -23.55 -22.81
C GLY A 318 -2.82 -23.30 -24.01
N ALA A 319 -2.26 -22.97 -25.19
CA ALA A 319 -3.02 -22.77 -26.43
C ALA A 319 -3.70 -24.10 -26.87
N GLY A 320 -4.99 -24.23 -26.56
CA GLY A 320 -5.76 -25.44 -26.89
C GLY A 320 -7.16 -25.53 -26.27
N ALA A 321 -7.53 -24.64 -25.35
CA ALA A 321 -8.85 -24.62 -24.73
C ALA A 321 -9.54 -23.25 -24.85
N GLY A 322 -10.18 -23.00 -26.01
CA GLY A 322 -11.49 -22.34 -26.04
C GLY A 322 -11.63 -20.82 -25.93
N GLY A 323 -10.67 -19.99 -26.35
CA GLY A 323 -10.88 -18.53 -26.42
C GLY A 323 -10.31 -17.89 -27.69
N GLU A 324 -11.13 -17.15 -28.44
CA GLU A 324 -10.80 -16.45 -29.71
C GLU A 324 -9.76 -15.32 -29.59
N GLY A 325 -8.95 -15.26 -28.52
CA GLY A 325 -8.00 -14.16 -28.28
C GLY A 325 -6.60 -14.56 -27.79
N ALA A 326 -6.32 -15.84 -27.53
CA ALA A 326 -4.99 -16.25 -27.08
C ALA A 326 -4.04 -16.44 -28.29
N MET A 327 -3.01 -15.60 -28.36
CA MET A 327 -1.97 -15.65 -29.39
C MET A 327 -1.26 -17.01 -29.37
N ASP A 328 -1.13 -17.64 -30.52
CA ASP A 328 -0.83 -19.06 -30.67
C ASP A 328 0.68 -19.38 -30.62
N ALA A 329 1.38 -18.80 -29.65
CA ALA A 329 2.81 -19.06 -29.41
C ALA A 329 3.06 -20.54 -29.04
N GLY A 330 2.05 -21.21 -28.46
CA GLY A 330 2.18 -22.59 -28.01
C GLY A 330 2.33 -23.62 -29.11
N ASN A 331 1.79 -23.37 -30.30
CA ASN A 331 2.02 -24.24 -31.45
C ASN A 331 3.49 -24.22 -31.93
N MET A 332 4.24 -23.15 -31.63
CA MET A 332 5.64 -23.00 -32.03
C MET A 332 6.62 -23.45 -30.94
N LEU A 333 6.36 -23.09 -29.68
CA LEU A 333 7.27 -23.39 -28.55
C LEU A 333 7.14 -24.84 -28.06
N LYS A 334 5.93 -25.40 -28.04
CA LYS A 334 5.67 -26.75 -27.51
C LYS A 334 6.52 -27.84 -28.18
N PRO A 335 6.68 -27.88 -29.52
CA PRO A 335 7.53 -28.87 -30.16
C PRO A 335 9.01 -28.76 -29.74
N ALA A 336 9.55 -27.54 -29.63
CA ALA A 336 10.95 -27.31 -29.24
C ALA A 336 11.20 -27.71 -27.76
N LEU A 337 10.24 -27.36 -26.88
CA LEU A 337 10.25 -27.76 -25.47
C LEU A 337 10.16 -29.28 -25.29
N ALA A 338 9.22 -29.94 -25.98
CA ALA A 338 9.03 -31.39 -25.90
C ALA A 338 10.26 -32.17 -26.40
N ARG A 339 10.93 -31.67 -27.45
CA ARG A 339 12.17 -32.26 -27.97
C ARG A 339 13.36 -32.05 -27.02
N GLY A 340 13.27 -31.09 -26.10
CA GLY A 340 14.36 -30.73 -25.19
C GLY A 340 15.47 -29.95 -25.90
N GLU A 341 15.12 -29.21 -26.95
CA GLU A 341 16.05 -28.36 -27.71
C GLU A 341 16.34 -27.03 -27.00
N LEU A 342 15.51 -26.67 -26.01
CA LEU A 342 15.59 -25.43 -25.26
C LEU A 342 15.84 -25.74 -23.77
N HIS A 343 16.80 -25.03 -23.17
CA HIS A 343 17.00 -24.98 -21.73
C HIS A 343 16.16 -23.83 -21.16
N VAL A 344 15.13 -24.16 -20.38
CA VAL A 344 14.12 -23.20 -19.96
C VAL A 344 13.87 -23.28 -18.46
N ILE A 345 13.75 -22.12 -17.84
CA ILE A 345 13.14 -21.93 -16.52
C ILE A 345 11.74 -21.36 -16.79
N GLY A 346 10.70 -22.07 -16.37
CA GLY A 346 9.33 -21.55 -16.42
C GLY A 346 8.88 -21.07 -15.06
N ALA A 347 8.00 -20.09 -14.99
CA ALA A 347 7.17 -19.83 -13.81
C ALA A 347 5.68 -19.94 -14.17
N THR A 348 4.85 -20.33 -13.21
CA THR A 348 3.39 -20.48 -13.38
C THR A 348 2.72 -20.66 -12.01
N THR A 349 1.39 -20.67 -11.97
CA THR A 349 0.63 -21.05 -10.76
C THR A 349 0.41 -22.57 -10.71
N ILE A 350 0.03 -23.09 -9.54
CA ILE A 350 -0.21 -24.52 -9.36
C ILE A 350 -1.34 -25.04 -10.24
N ASP A 351 -2.40 -24.24 -10.42
CA ASP A 351 -3.57 -24.62 -11.21
C ASP A 351 -3.25 -24.67 -12.71
N GLU A 352 -2.49 -23.70 -13.20
CA GLU A 352 -2.00 -23.67 -14.57
C GLU A 352 -1.05 -24.83 -14.86
N TYR A 353 -0.12 -25.13 -13.94
CA TYR A 353 0.80 -26.25 -14.07
C TYR A 353 0.03 -27.57 -14.23
N ARG A 354 -0.94 -27.82 -13.34
CA ARG A 354 -1.82 -29.00 -13.38
C ARG A 354 -2.63 -29.08 -14.66
N LYS A 355 -3.12 -27.94 -15.14
CA LYS A 355 -4.00 -27.87 -16.32
C LYS A 355 -3.24 -28.05 -17.64
N HIS A 356 -2.04 -27.47 -17.77
CA HIS A 356 -1.35 -27.30 -19.04
C HIS A 356 -0.04 -28.07 -19.18
N ILE A 357 0.64 -28.40 -18.07
CA ILE A 357 1.98 -29.02 -18.10
C ILE A 357 1.94 -30.46 -17.60
N GLU A 358 1.39 -30.71 -16.41
CA GLU A 358 1.36 -32.04 -15.78
C GLU A 358 0.54 -33.05 -16.58
N LYS A 359 -0.56 -32.60 -17.20
CA LYS A 359 -1.42 -33.45 -18.04
C LYS A 359 -0.83 -33.77 -19.41
N ASP A 360 0.25 -33.11 -19.82
CA ASP A 360 0.87 -33.32 -21.13
C ASP A 360 2.10 -34.25 -21.02
N PRO A 361 2.03 -35.50 -21.51
CA PRO A 361 3.13 -36.47 -21.38
C PRO A 361 4.43 -36.08 -22.10
N ALA A 362 4.37 -35.14 -23.04
CA ALA A 362 5.57 -34.67 -23.74
C ALA A 362 6.31 -33.60 -22.90
N LEU A 363 5.58 -32.73 -22.23
CA LEU A 363 6.14 -31.66 -21.38
C LEU A 363 6.53 -32.19 -19.99
N GLU A 364 5.74 -33.08 -19.39
CA GLU A 364 6.00 -33.69 -18.08
C GLU A 364 7.38 -34.42 -18.02
N ARG A 365 7.86 -34.91 -19.17
CA ARG A 365 9.18 -35.58 -19.27
C ARG A 365 10.36 -34.60 -19.34
N ARG A 366 10.09 -33.30 -19.49
CA ARG A 366 11.09 -32.24 -19.66
C ARG A 366 11.14 -31.32 -18.46
N PHE A 367 9.98 -31.06 -17.87
CA PHE A 367 9.84 -30.16 -16.75
C PHE A 367 9.92 -30.87 -15.39
N GLN A 368 10.49 -30.18 -14.41
CA GLN A 368 10.52 -30.59 -13.01
C GLN A 368 9.96 -29.45 -12.15
N PRO A 369 8.93 -29.70 -11.32
CA PRO A 369 8.34 -28.66 -10.47
C PRO A 369 9.28 -28.28 -9.31
N VAL A 370 9.31 -26.99 -8.99
CA VAL A 370 9.92 -26.36 -7.80
C VAL A 370 8.81 -25.57 -7.12
N LEU A 371 8.39 -26.01 -5.93
CA LEU A 371 7.31 -25.34 -5.18
C LEU A 371 7.90 -24.15 -4.43
N ILE A 372 7.25 -23.00 -4.56
CA ILE A 372 7.67 -21.75 -3.92
C ILE A 372 6.57 -21.32 -2.97
N PRO A 373 6.77 -21.51 -1.65
CA PRO A 373 5.81 -21.06 -0.67
C PRO A 373 5.84 -19.54 -0.53
N GLU A 374 4.71 -18.98 -0.10
CA GLU A 374 4.67 -17.63 0.48
C GLU A 374 5.63 -17.58 1.69
N PRO A 375 6.52 -16.58 1.79
CA PRO A 375 7.40 -16.44 2.94
C PRO A 375 6.60 -16.07 4.19
N SER A 376 7.11 -16.48 5.34
CA SER A 376 6.62 -16.02 6.64
C SER A 376 6.79 -14.51 6.81
N VAL A 377 6.12 -13.95 7.81
CA VAL A 377 6.27 -12.53 8.17
C VAL A 377 7.72 -12.24 8.55
N GLU A 378 8.36 -13.11 9.33
CA GLU A 378 9.76 -12.97 9.73
C GLU A 378 10.73 -13.03 8.54
N GLU A 379 10.52 -13.94 7.59
CA GLU A 379 11.30 -14.00 6.35
C GLU A 379 11.06 -12.75 5.50
N THR A 380 9.83 -12.23 5.47
CA THR A 380 9.51 -11.00 4.75
C THR A 380 10.22 -9.80 5.35
N VAL A 381 10.32 -9.70 6.68
CA VAL A 381 11.11 -8.65 7.34
C VAL A 381 12.58 -8.72 6.90
N GLN A 382 13.16 -9.92 6.81
CA GLN A 382 14.53 -10.09 6.32
C GLN A 382 14.67 -9.67 4.84
N ILE A 383 13.68 -9.97 4.00
CA ILE A 383 13.63 -9.52 2.60
C ILE A 383 13.62 -7.98 2.56
N LEU A 384 12.76 -7.33 3.34
CA LEU A 384 12.67 -5.88 3.42
C LEU A 384 13.96 -5.23 3.96
N GLU A 385 14.61 -5.85 4.95
CA GLU A 385 15.93 -5.43 5.45
C GLU A 385 17.00 -5.54 4.35
N GLY A 386 16.92 -6.59 3.53
CA GLY A 386 17.80 -6.79 2.37
C GLY A 386 17.64 -5.71 1.31
N LEU A 387 16.40 -5.29 1.05
CA LEU A 387 16.01 -4.29 0.06
C LEU A 387 16.14 -2.84 0.56
N ARG A 388 16.25 -2.62 1.88
CA ARG A 388 16.26 -1.30 2.53
C ARG A 388 17.11 -0.28 1.79
N ASP A 389 18.38 -0.60 1.54
CA ASP A 389 19.34 0.34 0.94
C ASP A 389 18.94 0.77 -0.48
N SER A 390 18.34 -0.15 -1.26
CA SER A 390 17.85 0.12 -2.62
C SER A 390 16.69 1.13 -2.58
N TYR A 391 15.70 0.88 -1.70
CA TYR A 391 14.54 1.75 -1.55
C TYR A 391 14.87 3.10 -0.90
N GLU A 392 15.76 3.13 0.10
CA GLU A 392 16.24 4.39 0.68
C GLU A 392 16.92 5.26 -0.37
N ALA A 393 17.82 4.68 -1.16
CA ALA A 393 18.48 5.38 -2.25
C ALA A 393 17.50 5.82 -3.35
N HIS A 394 16.49 5.01 -3.66
CA HIS A 394 15.48 5.34 -4.68
C HIS A 394 14.58 6.51 -4.24
N HIS A 395 14.00 6.44 -3.05
CA HIS A 395 13.05 7.46 -2.57
C HIS A 395 13.71 8.65 -1.87
N GLN A 396 15.00 8.55 -1.53
CA GLN A 396 15.72 9.55 -0.74
C GLN A 396 15.10 9.76 0.66
N VAL A 397 14.81 8.65 1.35
CA VAL A 397 14.28 8.59 2.73
C VAL A 397 15.03 7.51 3.53
N ARG A 398 14.86 7.47 4.86
CA ARG A 398 15.29 6.33 5.70
C ARG A 398 14.09 5.47 6.07
N PHE A 399 14.27 4.16 6.19
CA PHE A 399 13.25 3.28 6.79
C PHE A 399 13.68 2.86 8.19
N THR A 400 12.81 3.09 9.17
CA THR A 400 13.01 2.58 10.53
C THR A 400 12.81 1.06 10.57
N ASP A 401 13.48 0.37 11.49
CA ASP A 401 13.32 -1.09 11.65
C ASP A 401 11.86 -1.45 11.98
N GLU A 402 11.21 -0.61 12.79
CA GLU A 402 9.80 -0.74 13.13
C GLU A 402 8.90 -0.57 11.90
N ALA A 403 9.22 0.33 10.97
CA ALA A 403 8.45 0.49 9.74
C ALA A 403 8.53 -0.75 8.84
N LEU A 404 9.69 -1.39 8.73
CA LEU A 404 9.82 -2.63 7.94
C LEU A 404 9.01 -3.78 8.56
N ARG A 405 9.08 -3.94 9.88
CA ARG A 405 8.25 -4.92 10.60
C ARG A 405 6.77 -4.64 10.42
N ALA A 406 6.36 -3.37 10.59
CA ALA A 406 4.99 -2.95 10.39
C ALA A 406 4.50 -3.21 8.95
N ALA A 407 5.33 -2.99 7.93
CA ALA A 407 4.95 -3.28 6.55
C ALA A 407 4.64 -4.78 6.34
N ALA A 408 5.45 -5.67 6.92
CA ALA A 408 5.20 -7.11 6.86
C ALA A 408 3.95 -7.50 7.68
N ASP A 409 3.89 -7.14 8.96
CA ASP A 409 2.80 -7.50 9.88
C ASP A 409 1.43 -6.97 9.40
N LEU A 410 1.38 -5.69 9.02
CA LEU A 410 0.13 -5.03 8.66
C LEU A 410 -0.34 -5.47 7.27
N SER A 411 0.56 -5.68 6.31
CA SER A 411 0.15 -6.21 5.00
C SER A 411 -0.36 -7.65 5.12
N ASP A 412 0.27 -8.49 5.96
CA ASP A 412 -0.23 -9.85 6.21
C ASP A 412 -1.65 -9.85 6.79
N ARG A 413 -1.87 -8.97 7.78
CA ARG A 413 -3.14 -8.92 8.51
C ARG A 413 -4.29 -8.31 7.72
N TYR A 414 -4.02 -7.26 6.93
CA TYR A 414 -5.07 -6.42 6.32
C TYR A 414 -5.16 -6.53 4.79
N VAL A 415 -4.17 -7.12 4.12
CA VAL A 415 -4.18 -7.35 2.65
C VAL A 415 -4.16 -8.86 2.39
N SER A 416 -5.35 -9.45 2.27
CA SER A 416 -5.54 -10.90 2.17
C SER A 416 -5.64 -11.43 0.73
N ASP A 417 -5.81 -10.56 -0.26
CA ASP A 417 -5.95 -10.93 -1.68
C ASP A 417 -4.62 -10.97 -2.44
N ARG A 418 -3.52 -10.64 -1.76
CA ARG A 418 -2.14 -10.70 -2.25
C ARG A 418 -1.27 -11.49 -1.26
N PHE A 419 -0.15 -11.97 -1.77
CA PHE A 419 0.81 -12.78 -1.03
C PHE A 419 2.05 -11.97 -0.66
N LEU A 420 2.69 -12.33 0.46
CA LEU A 420 4.03 -11.86 0.80
C LEU A 420 5.06 -12.41 -0.21
N PRO A 421 6.19 -11.70 -0.43
CA PRO A 421 6.57 -10.41 0.14
C PRO A 421 6.02 -9.20 -0.66
N ASP A 422 5.41 -9.42 -1.82
CA ASP A 422 4.98 -8.37 -2.78
C ASP A 422 4.12 -7.27 -2.14
N LYS A 423 3.09 -7.63 -1.37
CA LYS A 423 2.25 -6.66 -0.67
C LYS A 423 3.01 -5.80 0.35
N ALA A 424 4.04 -6.33 1.00
CA ALA A 424 4.84 -5.58 1.97
C ALA A 424 5.84 -4.64 1.27
N ILE A 425 6.43 -5.08 0.16
CA ILE A 425 7.32 -4.27 -0.68
C ILE A 425 6.56 -3.07 -1.26
N ASP A 426 5.35 -3.29 -1.78
CA ASP A 426 4.48 -2.23 -2.30
C ASP A 426 4.14 -1.17 -1.22
N LEU A 427 3.89 -1.58 0.04
CA LEU A 427 3.69 -0.63 1.14
C LEU A 427 4.93 0.22 1.42
N ILE A 428 6.13 -0.39 1.41
CA ILE A 428 7.40 0.32 1.62
C ILE A 428 7.65 1.32 0.49
N ASP A 429 7.44 0.92 -0.76
CA ASP A 429 7.60 1.76 -1.96
C ASP A 429 6.69 2.99 -1.91
N GLN A 430 5.39 2.76 -1.66
CA GLN A 430 4.40 3.83 -1.56
C GLN A 430 4.66 4.77 -0.37
N ALA A 431 5.04 4.22 0.79
CA ALA A 431 5.38 5.02 1.95
C ALA A 431 6.62 5.88 1.71
N GLY A 432 7.66 5.31 1.09
CA GLY A 432 8.87 6.05 0.71
C GLY A 432 8.57 7.21 -0.23
N ALA A 433 7.83 6.95 -1.32
CA ALA A 433 7.41 7.98 -2.27
C ALA A 433 6.59 9.10 -1.61
N ARG A 434 5.67 8.72 -0.73
CA ARG A 434 4.77 9.65 -0.03
C ARG A 434 5.51 10.54 0.97
N VAL A 435 6.37 9.95 1.81
CA VAL A 435 7.17 10.68 2.79
C VAL A 435 8.11 11.66 2.08
N ARG A 436 8.69 11.24 0.95
CA ARG A 436 9.49 12.12 0.09
C ARG A 436 8.70 13.31 -0.44
N LEU A 437 7.47 13.09 -0.93
CA LEU A 437 6.58 14.17 -1.41
C LEU A 437 6.17 15.13 -0.28
N ARG A 438 5.87 14.62 0.92
CA ARG A 438 5.62 15.45 2.11
C ARG A 438 6.83 16.33 2.44
N GLY A 439 8.04 15.78 2.35
CA GLY A 439 9.29 16.51 2.51
C GLY A 439 9.49 17.64 1.49
N LEU A 440 9.12 17.42 0.22
CA LEU A 440 9.15 18.46 -0.82
C LEU A 440 8.14 19.60 -0.55
N GLY A 441 6.99 19.32 0.07
CA GLY A 441 6.03 20.35 0.48
C GLY A 441 6.58 21.32 1.55
N ARG A 442 7.46 20.84 2.43
CA ARG A 442 8.25 21.72 3.33
C ARG A 442 9.30 22.53 2.56
N SER A 443 9.66 22.10 1.35
CA SER A 443 10.59 22.81 0.47
C SER A 443 10.02 24.15 -0.05
N THR A 444 8.73 24.16 -0.40
CA THR A 444 8.06 25.35 -0.93
C THR A 444 7.77 26.40 0.14
N GLU A 445 7.59 25.99 1.40
CA GLU A 445 7.35 26.92 2.51
C GLU A 445 8.56 27.85 2.74
N VAL A 446 9.79 27.33 2.77
CA VAL A 446 10.98 28.20 2.91
C VAL A 446 11.26 28.98 1.65
N ILE A 447 11.02 28.45 0.44
CA ILE A 447 11.16 29.25 -0.79
C ILE A 447 10.24 30.47 -0.71
N GLY A 448 9.00 30.28 -0.22
CA GLY A 448 8.08 31.38 0.04
C GLY A 448 8.61 32.39 1.07
N ARG A 449 9.28 31.93 2.13
CA ARG A 449 9.90 32.80 3.15
C ARG A 449 11.16 33.50 2.63
N GLU A 450 11.96 32.87 1.78
CA GLU A 450 13.12 33.47 1.11
C GLU A 450 12.70 34.58 0.14
N ASP A 451 11.63 34.35 -0.62
CA ASP A 451 11.02 35.36 -1.49
C ASP A 451 10.48 36.55 -0.67
N GLU A 452 9.85 36.27 0.47
CA GLU A 452 9.38 37.29 1.41
C GLU A 452 10.55 38.08 2.01
N LEU A 453 11.64 37.41 2.39
CA LEU A 453 12.89 38.05 2.84
C LEU A 453 13.49 38.94 1.75
N ALA A 454 13.55 38.47 0.51
CA ALA A 454 14.05 39.26 -0.61
C ALA A 454 13.21 40.52 -0.83
N LYS A 455 11.88 40.43 -0.68
CA LYS A 455 10.97 41.57 -0.75
C LYS A 455 11.20 42.56 0.40
N LEU A 456 11.23 42.09 1.64
CA LEU A 456 11.45 42.94 2.81
C LEU A 456 12.81 43.65 2.77
N ARG A 457 13.86 42.99 2.27
CA ARG A 457 15.19 43.59 2.07
C ARG A 457 15.13 44.75 1.08
N ARG A 458 14.41 44.59 -0.05
CA ARG A 458 14.19 45.69 -1.02
C ARG A 458 13.42 46.85 -0.41
N GLU A 459 12.32 46.58 0.29
CA GLU A 459 11.53 47.62 0.96
C GLU A 459 12.32 48.39 2.02
N LYS A 460 13.21 47.69 2.74
CA LYS A 460 14.12 48.30 3.72
C LYS A 460 15.14 49.20 3.02
N ASP A 461 15.72 48.76 1.89
CA ASP A 461 16.66 49.56 1.10
C ASP A 461 15.98 50.82 0.52
N GLU A 462 14.72 50.72 0.06
CA GLU A 462 13.90 51.85 -0.36
C GLU A 462 13.61 52.83 0.78
N ALA A 463 13.25 52.33 1.97
CA ALA A 463 13.00 53.16 3.15
C ALA A 463 14.27 53.91 3.60
N VAL A 464 15.44 53.26 3.50
CA VAL A 464 16.74 53.90 3.77
C VAL A 464 17.04 54.98 2.72
N ALA A 465 16.81 54.71 1.44
CA ALA A 465 17.01 55.69 0.37
C ALA A 465 16.07 56.92 0.48
N ALA A 466 14.88 56.72 1.05
CA ALA A 466 13.90 57.78 1.33
C ALA A 466 14.11 58.49 2.69
N GLU A 467 15.18 58.17 3.41
CA GLU A 467 15.49 58.70 4.76
C GLU A 467 14.40 58.43 5.82
N ASP A 468 13.53 57.43 5.59
CA ASP A 468 12.52 56.99 6.55
C ASP A 468 13.12 55.94 7.52
N PHE A 469 13.92 56.44 8.46
CA PHE A 469 14.65 55.61 9.41
C PHE A 469 13.73 54.82 10.37
N ALA A 470 12.53 55.32 10.64
CA ALA A 470 11.56 54.63 11.50
C ALA A 470 11.06 53.35 10.81
N ARG A 471 10.63 53.47 9.54
CA ARG A 471 10.18 52.32 8.73
C ARG A 471 11.30 51.34 8.45
N ALA A 472 12.51 51.83 8.17
CA ALA A 472 13.67 50.97 7.96
C ALA A 472 14.02 50.12 9.20
N SER A 473 13.87 50.69 10.41
CA SER A 473 14.10 49.96 11.66
C SER A 473 13.03 48.89 11.91
N GLU A 474 11.77 49.16 11.59
CA GLU A 474 10.68 48.18 11.69
C GLU A 474 10.90 47.01 10.72
N LEU A 475 11.21 47.31 9.46
CA LEU A 475 11.49 46.29 8.44
C LEU A 475 12.71 45.44 8.81
N LYS A 476 13.74 46.03 9.43
CA LYS A 476 14.90 45.31 9.95
C LYS A 476 14.53 44.30 11.03
N GLY A 477 13.60 44.64 11.93
CA GLY A 477 13.08 43.72 12.95
C GLY A 477 12.34 42.53 12.32
N ARG A 478 11.45 42.81 11.36
CA ARG A 478 10.71 41.76 10.63
C ARG A 478 11.64 40.84 9.83
N ILE A 479 12.69 41.38 9.22
CA ILE A 479 13.71 40.59 8.52
C ILE A 479 14.40 39.63 9.51
N ALA A 480 14.81 40.10 10.68
CA ALA A 480 15.45 39.26 11.68
C ALA A 480 14.53 38.14 12.19
N ASP A 481 13.25 38.43 12.42
CA ASP A 481 12.26 37.44 12.83
C ASP A 481 12.01 36.38 11.74
N LEU A 482 11.92 36.81 10.46
CA LEU A 482 11.74 35.89 9.33
C LEU A 482 13.01 35.07 9.06
N GLU A 483 14.21 35.64 9.24
CA GLU A 483 15.49 34.94 9.16
C GLU A 483 15.58 33.85 10.24
N ALA A 484 15.16 34.15 11.47
CA ALA A 484 15.13 33.16 12.55
C ALA A 484 14.13 32.02 12.26
N GLN A 485 12.94 32.33 11.74
CA GLN A 485 11.95 31.32 11.33
C GLN A 485 12.44 30.47 10.17
N ALA A 486 13.08 31.09 9.17
CA ALA A 486 13.65 30.36 8.03
C ALA A 486 14.77 29.41 8.49
N ALA A 487 15.66 29.88 9.37
CA ALA A 487 16.73 29.05 9.94
C ALA A 487 16.19 27.87 10.76
N GLU A 488 15.14 28.06 11.57
CA GLU A 488 14.52 26.96 12.33
C GLU A 488 13.88 25.91 11.40
N ILE A 489 13.29 26.34 10.28
CA ILE A 489 12.72 25.42 9.28
C ILE A 489 13.83 24.72 8.49
N GLU A 490 14.94 25.41 8.22
CA GLU A 490 16.12 24.88 7.51
C GLU A 490 16.89 23.85 8.36
N GLU A 491 17.04 24.09 9.66
CA GLU A 491 17.59 23.10 10.62
C GLU A 491 16.71 21.83 10.68
N ARG A 492 15.39 21.98 10.48
CA ARG A 492 14.46 20.84 10.33
C ARG A 492 14.53 20.15 8.95
N ARG A 493 15.17 20.76 7.93
CA ARG A 493 15.33 20.20 6.58
C ARG A 493 16.52 19.27 6.43
N GLU A 494 17.57 19.45 7.22
CA GLU A 494 18.82 18.67 7.07
C GLU A 494 18.73 17.26 7.65
N GLY A 495 17.66 16.96 8.41
CA GLY A 495 17.34 15.59 8.82
C GLY A 495 16.84 14.76 7.64
N VAL A 496 17.51 13.64 7.33
CA VAL A 496 16.99 12.63 6.42
C VAL A 496 15.60 12.20 6.89
N VAL A 497 14.56 12.44 6.06
CA VAL A 497 13.19 12.11 6.44
C VAL A 497 13.05 10.60 6.58
N SER A 498 12.58 10.14 7.73
CA SER A 498 12.38 8.73 8.02
C SER A 498 10.93 8.31 7.82
N VAL A 499 10.72 7.16 7.21
CA VAL A 499 9.45 6.43 7.17
C VAL A 499 9.26 5.71 8.49
N THR A 500 8.12 5.99 9.12
CA THR A 500 7.73 5.45 10.43
C THR A 500 6.58 4.45 10.30
N VAL A 501 6.25 3.77 11.40
CA VAL A 501 5.08 2.86 11.48
C VAL A 501 3.78 3.59 11.07
N ASP A 502 3.62 4.86 11.48
CA ASP A 502 2.44 5.65 11.15
C ASP A 502 2.34 5.94 9.65
N ASP A 503 3.47 6.13 8.95
CA ASP A 503 3.48 6.32 7.50
C ASP A 503 3.04 5.04 6.76
N ILE A 504 3.44 3.86 7.25
CA ILE A 504 2.98 2.57 6.72
C ILE A 504 1.48 2.39 6.95
N ALA A 505 1.02 2.66 8.17
CA ALA A 505 -0.39 2.57 8.52
C ALA A 505 -1.25 3.56 7.71
N ASP A 506 -0.77 4.78 7.48
CA ASP A 506 -1.40 5.80 6.64
C ASP A 506 -1.61 5.34 5.19
N VAL A 507 -0.56 4.75 4.60
CA VAL A 507 -0.61 4.23 3.22
C VAL A 507 -1.60 3.08 3.13
N LEU A 508 -1.47 2.10 4.02
CA LEU A 508 -2.35 0.95 4.07
C LEU A 508 -3.81 1.37 4.29
N SER A 509 -4.05 2.36 5.15
CA SER A 509 -5.40 2.87 5.43
C SER A 509 -6.06 3.50 4.22
N ARG A 510 -5.28 4.15 3.35
CA ARG A 510 -5.78 4.72 2.10
C ARG A 510 -6.01 3.67 1.03
N GLN A 511 -5.11 2.68 0.94
CA GLN A 511 -5.20 1.62 -0.05
C GLN A 511 -6.40 0.70 0.22
N THR A 512 -6.64 0.38 1.49
CA THR A 512 -7.65 -0.59 1.90
C THR A 512 -8.94 0.05 2.43
N GLY A 513 -8.90 1.34 2.76
CA GLY A 513 -9.98 2.04 3.46
C GLY A 513 -10.12 1.62 4.93
N ILE A 514 -9.10 0.96 5.48
CA ILE A 514 -9.04 0.41 6.84
C ILE A 514 -8.27 1.38 7.73
N PRO A 515 -8.81 1.96 8.80
CA PRO A 515 -7.97 2.65 9.77
C PRO A 515 -7.07 1.63 10.49
N VAL A 516 -5.79 1.58 10.11
CA VAL A 516 -4.76 0.65 10.66
C VAL A 516 -3.87 1.31 11.71
N SER A 517 -3.84 2.65 11.76
CA SER A 517 -3.15 3.37 12.83
C SER A 517 -3.60 2.85 14.19
N GLN A 518 -2.69 2.82 15.17
CA GLN A 518 -3.10 2.67 16.57
C GLN A 518 -4.27 3.61 16.83
N LEU A 519 -5.29 3.14 17.56
CA LEU A 519 -6.46 3.94 17.95
C LEU A 519 -6.01 5.37 18.25
N THR A 520 -6.24 6.27 17.30
CA THR A 520 -5.82 7.66 17.46
C THR A 520 -6.55 8.22 18.67
N GLU A 521 -6.00 9.20 19.36
CA GLU A 521 -6.74 9.83 20.48
C GLU A 521 -8.13 10.32 20.02
N ASP A 522 -8.23 10.74 18.76
CA ASP A 522 -9.50 11.10 18.11
C ASP A 522 -10.44 9.89 17.93
N GLU A 523 -9.94 8.73 17.50
CA GLU A 523 -10.75 7.50 17.35
C GLU A 523 -11.19 6.96 18.71
N LYS A 524 -10.32 6.98 19.73
CA LYS A 524 -10.71 6.62 21.11
C LYS A 524 -11.82 7.53 21.61
N ALA A 525 -11.67 8.85 21.43
CA ALA A 525 -12.68 9.81 21.85
C ALA A 525 -14.02 9.59 21.15
N ARG A 526 -14.02 9.24 19.85
CA ARG A 526 -15.24 8.86 19.13
C ARG A 526 -15.86 7.58 19.66
N LEU A 527 -15.08 6.52 19.86
CA LEU A 527 -15.59 5.24 20.37
C LEU A 527 -16.16 5.35 21.78
N LEU A 528 -15.62 6.24 22.62
CA LEU A 528 -16.17 6.54 23.94
C LEU A 528 -17.53 7.25 23.85
N LYS A 529 -17.76 8.05 22.81
CA LYS A 529 -19.01 8.77 22.55
C LYS A 529 -19.97 8.04 21.60
N LEU A 530 -19.59 6.87 21.08
CA LEU A 530 -20.34 6.13 20.07
C LEU A 530 -21.80 5.90 20.51
N GLU A 531 -21.99 5.56 21.78
CA GLU A 531 -23.31 5.34 22.36
C GLU A 531 -24.15 6.62 22.32
N ASP A 532 -23.63 7.73 22.87
CA ASP A 532 -24.31 9.02 22.86
C ASP A 532 -24.68 9.47 21.42
N GLU A 533 -23.77 9.29 20.46
CA GLU A 533 -23.99 9.63 19.06
C GLU A 533 -25.05 8.74 18.40
N LEU A 534 -25.10 7.44 18.74
CA LEU A 534 -26.15 6.54 18.29
C LEU A 534 -27.51 6.89 18.91
N HIS A 535 -27.58 7.23 20.20
CA HIS A 535 -28.82 7.66 20.88
C HIS A 535 -29.37 8.99 20.33
N ALA A 536 -28.51 9.85 19.77
CA ALA A 536 -28.95 11.07 19.09
C ALA A 536 -29.74 10.78 17.80
N ARG A 537 -29.50 9.62 17.17
CA ARG A 537 -30.09 9.23 15.88
C ARG A 537 -31.16 8.13 16.01
N VAL A 538 -30.99 7.20 16.94
CA VAL A 538 -31.90 6.07 17.18
C VAL A 538 -32.66 6.32 18.47
N ILE A 539 -33.98 6.49 18.37
CA ILE A 539 -34.85 6.89 19.49
C ILE A 539 -35.59 5.66 20.04
N GLY A 540 -35.64 5.54 21.38
CA GLY A 540 -36.44 4.55 22.09
C GLY A 540 -35.86 3.12 22.09
N GLN A 541 -34.61 2.93 21.64
CA GLN A 541 -33.99 1.61 21.47
C GLN A 541 -32.68 1.49 22.26
N ASP A 542 -32.69 1.95 23.51
CA ASP A 542 -31.49 2.13 24.33
C ASP A 542 -30.67 0.84 24.45
N ARG A 543 -31.32 -0.29 24.70
CA ARG A 543 -30.65 -1.58 24.81
C ARG A 543 -29.93 -1.99 23.53
N ALA A 544 -30.57 -1.76 22.37
CA ALA A 544 -29.98 -2.10 21.09
C ALA A 544 -28.71 -1.28 20.83
N VAL A 545 -28.75 0.01 21.18
CA VAL A 545 -27.62 0.92 21.04
C VAL A 545 -26.48 0.54 21.98
N VAL A 546 -26.77 0.24 23.25
CA VAL A 546 -25.76 -0.20 24.25
C VAL A 546 -25.07 -1.48 23.79
N ALA A 547 -25.83 -2.52 23.43
CA ALA A 547 -25.28 -3.82 23.05
C ALA A 547 -24.36 -3.73 21.81
N VAL A 548 -24.77 -2.98 20.79
CA VAL A 548 -23.96 -2.75 19.59
C VAL A 548 -22.71 -1.94 19.91
N SER A 549 -22.83 -0.88 20.71
CA SER A 549 -21.70 -0.04 21.12
C SER A 549 -20.65 -0.83 21.90
N GLU A 550 -21.08 -1.70 22.82
CA GLU A 550 -20.19 -2.57 23.59
C GLU A 550 -19.42 -3.57 22.72
N ALA A 551 -20.08 -4.23 21.77
CA ALA A 551 -19.42 -5.18 20.88
C ALA A 551 -18.34 -4.50 20.02
N VAL A 552 -18.67 -3.33 19.46
CA VAL A 552 -17.72 -2.52 18.67
C VAL A 552 -16.53 -2.09 19.51
N ARG A 553 -16.78 -1.56 20.72
CA ARG A 553 -15.70 -1.16 21.65
C ARG A 553 -14.81 -2.35 21.99
N ARG A 554 -15.40 -3.52 22.27
CA ARG A 554 -14.65 -4.76 22.58
C ARG A 554 -13.77 -5.20 21.42
N SER A 555 -14.29 -5.17 20.20
CA SER A 555 -13.53 -5.52 18.98
C SER A 555 -12.41 -4.52 18.72
N ARG A 556 -12.69 -3.21 18.78
CA ARG A 556 -11.68 -2.15 18.57
C ARG A 556 -10.60 -2.11 19.64
N ALA A 557 -10.92 -2.52 20.87
CA ALA A 557 -9.95 -2.69 21.95
C ALA A 557 -9.10 -3.97 21.84
N GLY A 558 -9.32 -4.82 20.82
CA GLY A 558 -8.62 -6.09 20.66
C GLY A 558 -9.02 -7.17 21.69
N MET A 559 -10.18 -7.00 22.34
CA MET A 559 -10.69 -7.90 23.38
C MET A 559 -11.74 -8.89 22.83
N ALA A 560 -12.03 -8.84 21.53
CA ALA A 560 -12.93 -9.79 20.85
C ALA A 560 -12.15 -10.98 20.28
N ASP A 561 -12.88 -12.04 19.90
CA ASP A 561 -12.28 -13.19 19.20
C ASP A 561 -11.77 -12.75 17.82
N PRO A 562 -10.47 -12.93 17.52
CA PRO A 562 -9.89 -12.48 16.25
C PRO A 562 -10.37 -13.30 15.04
N ASN A 563 -11.08 -14.41 15.23
CA ASN A 563 -11.60 -15.24 14.13
C ASN A 563 -13.07 -14.98 13.84
N ARG A 564 -13.75 -14.08 14.54
CA ARG A 564 -15.19 -13.80 14.35
C ARG A 564 -15.41 -12.37 13.85
N PRO A 565 -16.59 -12.06 13.26
CA PRO A 565 -16.96 -10.69 12.93
C PRO A 565 -16.91 -9.77 14.16
N VAL A 566 -16.84 -8.45 13.93
CA VAL A 566 -16.82 -7.41 14.98
C VAL A 566 -17.98 -7.58 15.96
N GLY A 567 -19.14 -7.97 15.44
CA GLY A 567 -20.30 -8.38 16.22
C GLY A 567 -21.38 -8.94 15.30
N SER A 568 -22.15 -9.88 15.84
CA SER A 568 -23.27 -10.50 15.14
C SER A 568 -24.57 -10.38 15.93
N PHE A 569 -25.60 -9.81 15.31
CA PHE A 569 -26.83 -9.44 16.00
C PHE A 569 -28.07 -9.92 15.26
N LEU A 570 -29.05 -10.41 16.02
CA LEU A 570 -30.41 -10.65 15.53
C LEU A 570 -31.37 -9.62 16.13
N PHE A 571 -31.84 -8.70 15.31
CA PHE A 571 -32.78 -7.66 15.68
C PHE A 571 -34.22 -8.14 15.49
N LEU A 572 -34.94 -8.31 16.61
CA LEU A 572 -36.36 -8.68 16.64
C LEU A 572 -37.21 -7.44 16.87
N GLY A 573 -38.35 -7.33 16.20
CA GLY A 573 -39.31 -6.26 16.47
C GLY A 573 -40.23 -5.98 15.29
N PRO A 574 -41.27 -5.14 15.46
CA PRO A 574 -42.15 -4.77 14.37
C PRO A 574 -41.43 -3.91 13.32
N THR A 575 -42.06 -3.72 12.16
CA THR A 575 -41.48 -2.88 11.11
C THR A 575 -41.51 -1.40 11.52
N GLY A 576 -40.46 -0.65 11.17
CA GLY A 576 -40.43 0.80 11.37
C GLY A 576 -40.07 1.31 12.77
N VAL A 577 -39.57 0.44 13.66
CA VAL A 577 -39.09 0.81 15.01
C VAL A 577 -37.63 1.27 15.06
N GLY A 578 -36.85 1.10 13.99
CA GLY A 578 -35.47 1.60 13.92
C GLY A 578 -34.38 0.56 13.65
N LYS A 579 -34.71 -0.72 13.44
CA LYS A 579 -33.74 -1.81 13.14
C LYS A 579 -32.72 -1.44 12.05
N THR A 580 -33.22 -1.00 10.89
CA THR A 580 -32.38 -0.56 9.75
C THR A 580 -31.71 0.78 10.01
N GLU A 581 -32.31 1.67 10.81
CA GLU A 581 -31.72 2.98 11.11
C GLU A 581 -30.49 2.83 12.01
N LEU A 582 -30.54 1.92 13.00
CA LEU A 582 -29.37 1.59 13.81
C LEU A 582 -28.22 1.05 12.96
N ALA A 583 -28.50 0.16 12.00
CA ALA A 583 -27.47 -0.35 11.08
C ALA A 583 -26.82 0.76 10.23
N LYS A 584 -27.61 1.74 9.77
CA LYS A 584 -27.11 2.90 9.02
C LYS A 584 -26.27 3.84 9.87
N ALA A 585 -26.79 4.21 11.04
CA ALA A 585 -26.10 5.04 12.01
C ALA A 585 -24.74 4.42 12.39
N LEU A 586 -24.73 3.11 12.61
CA LEU A 586 -23.52 2.36 12.91
C LEU A 586 -22.50 2.41 11.77
N ALA A 587 -22.95 2.25 10.53
CA ALA A 587 -22.08 2.30 9.35
C ALA A 587 -21.42 3.67 9.20
N GLU A 588 -22.18 4.76 9.36
CA GLU A 588 -21.66 6.12 9.30
C GLU A 588 -20.66 6.39 10.45
N LEU A 589 -21.01 6.06 11.69
CA LEU A 589 -20.20 6.42 12.85
C LEU A 589 -18.90 5.62 12.94
N ILE A 590 -18.90 4.35 12.54
CA ILE A 590 -17.71 3.47 12.65
C ILE A 590 -16.88 3.47 11.37
N PHE A 591 -17.53 3.49 10.21
CA PHE A 591 -16.85 3.35 8.92
C PHE A 591 -16.83 4.65 8.11
N GLY A 592 -17.39 5.74 8.66
CA GLY A 592 -17.31 7.10 8.13
C GLY A 592 -18.33 7.44 7.04
N ASP A 593 -19.12 6.45 6.59
CA ASP A 593 -20.04 6.60 5.46
C ASP A 593 -21.22 5.62 5.58
N GLU A 594 -22.45 6.10 5.34
CA GLU A 594 -23.65 5.26 5.30
C GLU A 594 -23.58 4.21 4.17
N ASP A 595 -22.86 4.47 3.08
CA ASP A 595 -22.69 3.54 1.95
C ASP A 595 -21.86 2.30 2.32
N ARG A 596 -21.29 2.27 3.53
CA ARG A 596 -20.66 1.09 4.13
C ARG A 596 -21.67 0.07 4.64
N LEU A 597 -22.97 0.38 4.59
CA LEU A 597 -24.05 -0.58 4.80
C LEU A 597 -24.30 -1.40 3.52
N VAL A 598 -23.96 -2.68 3.54
CA VAL A 598 -24.31 -3.62 2.49
C VAL A 598 -25.58 -4.35 2.91
N ARG A 599 -26.67 -4.14 2.16
CA ARG A 599 -27.99 -4.67 2.49
C ARG A 599 -28.37 -5.81 1.55
N PHE A 600 -28.83 -6.91 2.13
CA PHE A 600 -29.39 -8.06 1.44
C PHE A 600 -30.83 -8.30 1.90
N ASP A 601 -31.78 -8.30 0.97
CA ASP A 601 -33.17 -8.66 1.25
C ASP A 601 -33.34 -10.18 1.17
N MET A 602 -33.59 -10.84 2.30
CA MET A 602 -33.71 -12.30 2.35
C MET A 602 -34.96 -12.84 1.67
N SER A 603 -35.94 -11.98 1.36
CA SER A 603 -37.06 -12.36 0.50
C SER A 603 -36.63 -12.69 -0.93
N GLU A 604 -35.52 -12.14 -1.42
CA GLU A 604 -34.95 -12.48 -2.74
C GLU A 604 -34.22 -13.83 -2.78
N PHE A 605 -33.97 -14.42 -1.60
CA PHE A 605 -33.20 -15.65 -1.41
C PHE A 605 -34.05 -16.81 -0.87
N GLN A 606 -35.35 -16.82 -1.16
CA GLN A 606 -36.29 -17.87 -0.74
C GLN A 606 -36.07 -19.20 -1.45
N GLU A 607 -35.49 -19.20 -2.64
CA GLU A 607 -35.34 -20.38 -3.49
C GLU A 607 -33.89 -20.83 -3.61
N LYS A 608 -33.66 -22.14 -3.69
CA LYS A 608 -32.31 -22.72 -3.76
C LYS A 608 -31.43 -22.13 -4.87
N HIS A 609 -32.01 -21.87 -6.06
CA HIS A 609 -31.25 -21.34 -7.19
C HIS A 609 -30.81 -19.87 -6.97
N THR A 610 -31.53 -19.12 -6.13
CA THR A 610 -31.17 -17.74 -5.78
C THR A 610 -30.05 -17.68 -4.74
N VAL A 611 -29.91 -18.69 -3.89
CA VAL A 611 -28.80 -18.81 -2.92
C VAL A 611 -27.44 -18.84 -3.63
N SER A 612 -27.36 -19.49 -4.79
CA SER A 612 -26.15 -19.49 -5.61
C SER A 612 -25.72 -18.09 -6.06
N ARG A 613 -26.64 -17.12 -6.17
CA ARG A 613 -26.28 -15.72 -6.46
C ARG A 613 -25.61 -15.04 -5.27
N LEU A 614 -25.92 -15.45 -4.04
CA LEU A 614 -25.36 -14.87 -2.82
C LEU A 614 -23.90 -15.32 -2.61
N VAL A 615 -23.62 -16.62 -2.75
CA VAL A 615 -22.32 -17.22 -2.38
C VAL A 615 -21.47 -17.58 -3.61
N GLY A 616 -22.09 -17.77 -4.79
CA GLY A 616 -21.47 -18.27 -6.01
C GLY A 616 -22.04 -19.65 -6.40
N ALA A 617 -22.19 -19.91 -7.70
CA ALA A 617 -22.67 -21.19 -8.20
C ALA A 617 -21.55 -22.25 -8.21
N PRO A 618 -21.80 -23.52 -7.83
CA PRO A 618 -20.80 -24.57 -7.87
C PRO A 618 -20.37 -24.95 -9.30
N PRO A 619 -19.19 -25.61 -9.49
CA PRO A 619 -18.70 -26.03 -10.80
C PRO A 619 -19.74 -26.83 -11.59
N GLY A 620 -20.00 -26.42 -12.84
CA GLY A 620 -20.96 -27.08 -13.75
C GLY A 620 -22.37 -26.50 -13.76
N TYR A 621 -22.65 -25.44 -12.99
CA TYR A 621 -23.92 -24.69 -13.03
C TYR A 621 -23.76 -23.35 -13.77
N VAL A 622 -24.86 -22.84 -14.35
CA VAL A 622 -24.89 -21.52 -15.00
C VAL A 622 -24.59 -20.45 -13.95
N GLY A 623 -23.61 -19.58 -14.22
CA GLY A 623 -23.12 -18.57 -13.28
C GLY A 623 -21.93 -19.01 -12.42
N TYR A 624 -21.27 -20.13 -12.73
CA TYR A 624 -20.03 -20.55 -12.05
C TYR A 624 -18.91 -19.51 -12.12
N ASP A 625 -18.80 -18.81 -13.25
CA ASP A 625 -17.81 -17.76 -13.45
C ASP A 625 -18.20 -16.43 -12.75
N GLU A 626 -19.45 -16.31 -12.28
CA GLU A 626 -19.93 -15.13 -11.56
C GLU A 626 -19.64 -15.26 -10.06
N ALA A 627 -18.96 -14.25 -9.50
CA ALA A 627 -18.65 -14.20 -8.09
C ALA A 627 -19.92 -13.89 -7.27
N GLY A 628 -20.05 -14.51 -6.09
CA GLY A 628 -21.21 -14.34 -5.21
C GLY A 628 -21.39 -12.89 -4.77
N GLN A 629 -22.64 -12.43 -4.68
CA GLN A 629 -22.94 -11.05 -4.27
C GLN A 629 -22.40 -10.72 -2.87
N LEU A 630 -22.52 -11.66 -1.92
CA LEU A 630 -22.02 -11.48 -0.55
C LEU A 630 -20.50 -11.45 -0.51
N THR A 631 -19.87 -12.44 -1.15
CA THR A 631 -18.41 -12.58 -1.17
C THR A 631 -17.74 -11.43 -1.90
N GLU A 632 -18.29 -10.95 -3.02
CA GLU A 632 -17.77 -9.76 -3.72
C GLU A 632 -17.98 -8.47 -2.96
N ALA A 633 -19.15 -8.27 -2.34
CA ALA A 633 -19.42 -7.04 -1.59
C ALA A 633 -18.41 -6.87 -0.45
N VAL A 634 -18.14 -7.95 0.29
CA VAL A 634 -17.18 -7.93 1.40
C VAL A 634 -15.74 -7.88 0.90
N ARG A 635 -15.40 -8.61 -0.17
CA ARG A 635 -14.07 -8.52 -0.78
C ARG A 635 -13.72 -7.10 -1.22
N ARG A 636 -14.69 -6.36 -1.78
CA ARG A 636 -14.51 -4.95 -2.18
C ARG A 636 -14.54 -3.98 -0.99
N ARG A 637 -15.29 -4.32 0.05
CA ARG A 637 -15.50 -3.49 1.25
C ARG A 637 -15.46 -4.34 2.53
N PRO A 638 -14.26 -4.74 3.00
CA PRO A 638 -14.12 -5.64 4.16
C PRO A 638 -14.61 -5.02 5.48
N TYR A 639 -14.67 -3.68 5.52
CA TYR A 639 -15.15 -2.88 6.65
C TYR A 639 -16.52 -2.35 6.28
N SER A 640 -17.54 -3.09 6.69
CA SER A 640 -18.92 -2.83 6.34
C SER A 640 -19.87 -3.37 7.41
N VAL A 641 -21.07 -2.79 7.44
CA VAL A 641 -22.20 -3.38 8.16
C VAL A 641 -22.96 -4.22 7.15
N LEU A 642 -23.10 -5.52 7.41
CA LEU A 642 -23.88 -6.44 6.59
C LEU A 642 -25.27 -6.57 7.18
N LEU A 643 -26.28 -6.11 6.45
CA LEU A 643 -27.67 -6.15 6.88
C LEU A 643 -28.46 -7.21 6.10
N PHE A 644 -28.84 -8.28 6.78
CA PHE A 644 -29.71 -9.33 6.26
C PHE A 644 -31.14 -9.07 6.72
N ASP A 645 -31.94 -8.45 5.87
CA ASP A 645 -33.32 -8.07 6.19
C ASP A 645 -34.28 -9.25 6.04
N GLU A 646 -35.22 -9.38 6.99
CA GLU A 646 -36.26 -10.43 7.02
C GLU A 646 -35.69 -11.86 6.94
N VAL A 647 -34.70 -12.15 7.79
CA VAL A 647 -33.91 -13.39 7.73
C VAL A 647 -34.76 -14.67 7.85
N GLU A 648 -35.94 -14.59 8.45
CA GLU A 648 -36.90 -15.71 8.51
C GLU A 648 -37.46 -16.15 7.14
N LYS A 649 -37.28 -15.33 6.10
CA LYS A 649 -37.69 -15.63 4.72
C LYS A 649 -36.61 -16.37 3.93
N ALA A 650 -35.37 -16.36 4.38
CA ALA A 650 -34.26 -16.98 3.66
C ALA A 650 -34.46 -18.50 3.49
N HIS A 651 -33.96 -19.05 2.39
CA HIS A 651 -33.83 -20.48 2.21
C HIS A 651 -32.85 -21.08 3.25
N PRO A 652 -33.09 -22.31 3.76
CA PRO A 652 -32.21 -22.97 4.74
C PRO A 652 -30.71 -22.98 4.40
N ASP A 653 -30.38 -23.14 3.11
CA ASP A 653 -28.99 -23.17 2.63
C ASP A 653 -28.23 -21.85 2.86
N VAL A 654 -28.92 -20.71 3.01
CA VAL A 654 -28.30 -19.42 3.34
C VAL A 654 -27.67 -19.46 4.74
N PHE A 655 -28.31 -20.12 5.69
CA PHE A 655 -27.80 -20.20 7.06
C PHE A 655 -26.49 -21.00 7.15
N ASN A 656 -26.25 -21.95 6.24
CA ASN A 656 -24.98 -22.67 6.19
C ASN A 656 -23.80 -21.73 5.84
N ALA A 657 -24.03 -20.78 4.93
CA ALA A 657 -23.04 -19.76 4.61
C ALA A 657 -22.86 -18.77 5.78
N LEU A 658 -23.96 -18.34 6.40
CA LEU A 658 -23.90 -17.47 7.57
C LEU A 658 -23.19 -18.13 8.75
N LEU A 659 -23.37 -19.44 8.99
CA LEU A 659 -22.66 -20.17 10.04
C LEU A 659 -21.13 -20.07 9.86
N GLN A 660 -20.61 -20.26 8.64
CA GLN A 660 -19.18 -20.10 8.36
C GLN A 660 -18.69 -18.67 8.64
N VAL A 661 -19.49 -17.68 8.25
CA VAL A 661 -19.19 -16.26 8.52
C VAL A 661 -19.18 -15.97 10.03
N LEU A 662 -20.13 -16.50 10.79
CA LEU A 662 -20.28 -16.24 12.22
C LEU A 662 -19.28 -17.01 13.10
N ASP A 663 -18.82 -18.18 12.65
CA ASP A 663 -17.85 -19.02 13.38
C ASP A 663 -16.40 -18.69 13.03
N ASP A 664 -16.06 -18.73 11.74
CA ASP A 664 -14.67 -18.63 11.26
C ASP A 664 -14.34 -17.26 10.69
N GLY A 665 -15.31 -16.34 10.64
CA GLY A 665 -15.11 -15.00 10.10
C GLY A 665 -14.69 -15.03 8.63
N ARG A 666 -14.96 -16.14 7.94
CA ARG A 666 -14.49 -16.39 6.58
C ARG A 666 -15.57 -17.13 5.80
N LEU A 667 -15.64 -16.85 4.51
CA LEU A 667 -16.50 -17.58 3.59
C LEU A 667 -15.72 -17.91 2.32
N THR A 668 -15.67 -19.19 1.99
CA THR A 668 -15.07 -19.64 0.73
C THR A 668 -16.15 -19.71 -0.34
N ASP A 669 -15.94 -19.00 -1.44
CA ASP A 669 -16.85 -19.02 -2.58
C ASP A 669 -16.72 -20.31 -3.41
N ALA A 670 -17.59 -20.46 -4.40
CA ALA A 670 -17.58 -21.64 -5.27
C ALA A 670 -16.34 -21.79 -6.16
N GLN A 671 -15.52 -20.74 -6.28
CA GLN A 671 -14.25 -20.73 -7.01
C GLN A 671 -13.06 -21.05 -6.10
N GLY A 672 -13.30 -21.31 -4.81
CA GLY A 672 -12.25 -21.61 -3.82
C GLY A 672 -11.58 -20.36 -3.23
N ARG A 673 -12.08 -19.16 -3.54
CA ARG A 673 -11.56 -17.91 -2.97
C ARG A 673 -12.16 -17.70 -1.60
N THR A 674 -11.31 -17.44 -0.61
CA THR A 674 -11.76 -17.20 0.78
C THR A 674 -11.83 -15.70 1.04
N VAL A 675 -12.99 -15.22 1.48
CA VAL A 675 -13.26 -13.82 1.82
C VAL A 675 -13.32 -13.66 3.33
N ASP A 676 -12.74 -12.56 3.83
CA ASP A 676 -12.62 -12.25 5.26
C ASP A 676 -13.75 -11.32 5.74
N PHE A 677 -14.46 -11.76 6.77
CA PHE A 677 -15.60 -11.08 7.42
C PHE A 677 -15.26 -10.59 8.84
N ARG A 678 -14.04 -10.80 9.33
CA ARG A 678 -13.63 -10.43 10.71
C ARG A 678 -13.78 -8.93 11.00
N ASN A 679 -13.77 -8.11 9.97
CA ASN A 679 -13.92 -6.64 10.06
C ASN A 679 -15.35 -6.16 9.77
N THR A 680 -16.33 -7.07 9.69
CA THR A 680 -17.72 -6.75 9.42
C THR A 680 -18.57 -6.76 10.68
N VAL A 681 -19.62 -5.95 10.72
CA VAL A 681 -20.71 -6.10 11.69
C VAL A 681 -21.87 -6.78 10.99
N VAL A 682 -22.29 -7.96 11.48
CA VAL A 682 -23.36 -8.74 10.87
C VAL A 682 -24.67 -8.45 11.62
N ILE A 683 -25.64 -7.85 10.94
CA ILE A 683 -26.96 -7.55 11.49
C ILE A 683 -28.00 -8.32 10.70
N MET A 684 -28.82 -9.09 11.40
CA MET A 684 -29.96 -9.80 10.83
C MET A 684 -31.23 -9.21 11.42
N THR A 685 -32.23 -8.88 10.60
CA THR A 685 -33.51 -8.38 11.09
C THR A 685 -34.59 -9.42 10.92
N SER A 686 -35.49 -9.52 11.90
CA SER A 686 -36.65 -10.40 11.84
C SER A 686 -37.89 -9.73 12.39
N ASN A 687 -39.04 -10.08 11.83
CA ASN A 687 -40.35 -9.64 12.32
C ASN A 687 -41.04 -10.74 13.16
N ILE A 688 -40.34 -11.84 13.50
CA ILE A 688 -40.85 -12.87 14.43
C ILE A 688 -41.16 -12.22 15.79
N GLY A 689 -42.27 -12.63 16.41
CA GLY A 689 -42.70 -12.08 17.69
C GLY A 689 -43.28 -10.66 17.65
N SER A 690 -43.41 -10.02 16.48
CA SER A 690 -43.91 -8.63 16.39
C SER A 690 -45.27 -8.42 17.05
N GLN A 691 -46.20 -9.37 16.90
CA GLN A 691 -47.53 -9.26 17.53
C GLN A 691 -47.44 -9.36 19.06
N LEU A 692 -46.52 -10.18 19.57
CA LEU A 692 -46.31 -10.32 21.00
C LEU A 692 -45.71 -9.03 21.59
N ILE A 693 -44.74 -8.44 20.89
CA ILE A 693 -44.10 -7.17 21.26
C ILE A 693 -45.13 -6.03 21.25
N LEU A 694 -45.93 -5.90 20.18
CA LEU A 694 -46.95 -4.85 20.05
C LEU A 694 -48.10 -4.96 21.07
N SER A 695 -48.41 -6.18 21.52
CA SER A 695 -49.53 -6.42 22.45
C SER A 695 -49.11 -6.40 23.93
N HIS A 696 -47.81 -6.48 24.20
CA HIS A 696 -47.29 -6.44 25.56
C HIS A 696 -47.25 -5.01 26.10
N LYS A 697 -47.58 -4.86 27.37
CA LYS A 697 -47.50 -3.58 28.10
C LYS A 697 -46.56 -3.81 29.27
N GLY A 698 -45.37 -3.22 29.21
CA GLY A 698 -44.32 -3.47 30.19
C GLY A 698 -42.96 -3.63 29.51
N GLU A 699 -41.97 -4.06 30.27
CA GLU A 699 -40.63 -4.30 29.77
C GLU A 699 -40.59 -5.55 28.90
N THR A 700 -39.99 -5.43 27.71
CA THR A 700 -39.89 -6.53 26.73
C THR A 700 -39.15 -7.78 27.25
N GLU A 701 -38.38 -7.68 28.34
CA GLU A 701 -37.78 -8.84 29.01
C GLU A 701 -38.82 -9.83 29.56
N GLU A 702 -40.00 -9.38 29.99
CA GLU A 702 -41.05 -10.27 30.51
C GLU A 702 -41.56 -11.25 29.46
N ILE A 703 -41.44 -10.90 28.17
CA ILE A 703 -41.87 -11.74 27.04
C ILE A 703 -40.69 -12.44 26.35
N ARG A 704 -39.46 -12.28 26.82
CA ARG A 704 -38.26 -12.82 26.18
C ARG A 704 -38.30 -14.35 26.03
N ASP A 705 -38.70 -15.08 27.06
CA ASP A 705 -38.77 -16.55 27.00
C ASP A 705 -39.73 -17.03 25.91
N ARG A 706 -40.86 -16.33 25.75
CA ARG A 706 -41.84 -16.62 24.70
C ARG A 706 -41.32 -16.26 23.31
N LEU A 707 -40.60 -15.14 23.17
CA LEU A 707 -39.93 -14.76 21.92
C LEU A 707 -38.86 -15.79 21.52
N MET A 708 -38.09 -16.29 22.49
CA MET A 708 -37.09 -17.33 22.26
C MET A 708 -37.73 -18.68 21.86
N GLU A 709 -38.91 -18.99 22.39
CA GLU A 709 -39.68 -20.16 21.95
C GLU A 709 -40.12 -20.02 20.48
N GLU A 710 -40.64 -18.86 20.07
CA GLU A 710 -40.99 -18.60 18.67
C GLU A 710 -39.76 -18.67 17.74
N LEU A 711 -38.62 -18.14 18.17
CA LEU A 711 -37.37 -18.22 17.40
C LEU A 711 -36.87 -19.65 17.23
N ARG A 712 -36.85 -20.46 18.29
CA ARG A 712 -36.46 -21.88 18.22
C ARG A 712 -37.41 -22.71 17.36
N GLY A 713 -38.65 -22.26 17.17
CA GLY A 713 -39.60 -22.87 16.24
C GLY A 713 -39.27 -22.57 14.76
N ARG A 714 -38.48 -21.54 14.47
CA ARG A 714 -38.16 -21.08 13.10
C ARG A 714 -36.70 -21.30 12.69
N PHE A 715 -35.77 -21.14 13.63
CA PHE A 715 -34.34 -21.29 13.39
C PHE A 715 -33.77 -22.48 14.15
N LEU A 716 -32.72 -23.09 13.59
CA LEU A 716 -32.00 -24.16 14.26
C LEU A 716 -31.22 -23.59 15.47
N PRO A 717 -31.12 -24.35 16.58
CA PRO A 717 -30.35 -23.92 17.75
C PRO A 717 -28.88 -23.61 17.45
N GLU A 718 -28.29 -24.33 16.50
CA GLU A 718 -26.92 -24.11 16.04
C GLU A 718 -26.71 -22.67 15.56
N PHE A 719 -27.59 -22.17 14.69
CA PHE A 719 -27.54 -20.81 14.19
C PHE A 719 -27.71 -19.78 15.32
N LEU A 720 -28.71 -19.95 16.18
CA LEU A 720 -28.96 -19.01 17.29
C LEU A 720 -27.77 -18.92 18.27
N ASN A 721 -27.06 -20.03 18.49
CA ASN A 721 -25.90 -20.06 19.38
C ASN A 721 -24.64 -19.41 18.77
N ARG A 722 -24.64 -19.07 17.47
CA ARG A 722 -23.52 -18.36 16.81
C ARG A 722 -23.70 -16.85 16.76
N ILE A 723 -24.88 -16.37 17.14
CA ILE A 723 -25.19 -14.94 17.18
C ILE A 723 -24.72 -14.42 18.54
N ASP A 724 -23.98 -13.31 18.57
CA ASP A 724 -23.45 -12.76 19.82
C ASP A 724 -24.55 -12.23 20.73
N ASP A 725 -25.57 -11.58 20.15
CA ASP A 725 -26.74 -11.15 20.90
C ASP A 725 -28.04 -11.13 20.07
N ILE A 726 -29.14 -11.45 20.73
CA ILE A 726 -30.50 -11.37 20.19
C ILE A 726 -31.16 -10.17 20.87
N ILE A 727 -31.33 -9.10 20.09
CA ILE A 727 -31.77 -7.80 20.57
C ILE A 727 -33.24 -7.60 20.18
N VAL A 728 -34.08 -7.35 21.19
CA VAL A 728 -35.49 -7.02 20.96
C VAL A 728 -35.67 -5.51 20.95
N PHE A 729 -36.31 -5.01 19.90
CA PHE A 729 -36.66 -3.61 19.72
C PHE A 729 -38.04 -3.35 20.30
N ASP A 730 -38.12 -2.29 21.09
CA ASP A 730 -39.33 -1.88 21.78
C ASP A 730 -40.32 -1.19 20.81
N ALA A 731 -41.61 -1.28 21.14
CA ALA A 731 -42.63 -0.51 20.43
C ALA A 731 -42.46 0.98 20.76
N LEU A 732 -42.50 1.84 19.73
CA LEU A 732 -42.34 3.28 19.89
C LEU A 732 -43.55 3.89 20.60
N ASP A 733 -43.31 4.65 21.66
CA ASP A 733 -44.35 5.40 22.36
C ASP A 733 -44.59 6.79 21.72
N ALA A 734 -45.51 7.57 22.31
CA ALA A 734 -45.85 8.88 21.78
C ALA A 734 -44.68 9.88 21.85
N ASP A 735 -43.87 9.80 22.91
CA ASP A 735 -42.74 10.71 23.13
C ASP A 735 -41.58 10.37 22.18
N ASP A 736 -41.35 9.07 21.93
CA ASP A 736 -40.42 8.58 20.92
C ASP A 736 -40.79 9.10 19.52
N LEU A 737 -42.07 8.99 19.15
CA LEU A 737 -42.54 9.44 17.84
C LEU A 737 -42.39 10.95 17.66
N LEU A 738 -42.60 11.75 18.71
CA LEU A 738 -42.37 13.20 18.66
C LEU A 738 -40.90 13.53 18.42
N ARG A 739 -39.99 12.88 19.15
CA ARG A 739 -38.54 13.02 18.94
C ARG A 739 -38.10 12.58 17.54
N ILE A 740 -38.70 11.51 17.01
CA ILE A 740 -38.44 11.06 15.64
C ILE A 740 -38.96 12.09 14.62
N VAL A 741 -40.13 12.69 14.84
CA VAL A 741 -40.65 13.77 13.99
C VAL A 741 -39.68 14.96 13.98
N ASP A 742 -39.13 15.34 15.12
CA ASP A 742 -38.11 16.41 15.20
C ASP A 742 -36.89 16.12 14.31
N LEU A 743 -36.36 14.90 14.38
CA LEU A 743 -35.25 14.47 13.53
C LEU A 743 -35.61 14.52 12.03
N MET A 744 -36.83 14.12 11.65
CA MET A 744 -37.28 14.17 10.27
C MET A 744 -37.49 15.60 9.75
N LEU A 745 -37.98 16.50 10.61
CA LEU A 745 -38.23 17.91 10.29
C LEU A 745 -36.95 18.70 10.04
N ALA A 746 -35.84 18.34 10.68
CA ALA A 746 -34.54 18.98 10.47
C ALA A 746 -34.12 19.06 8.99
N ASN A 747 -34.51 18.08 8.17
CA ASN A 747 -34.25 18.10 6.72
C ASN A 747 -35.11 19.14 5.99
N SER A 748 -36.36 19.35 6.41
CA SER A 748 -37.23 20.39 5.85
C SER A 748 -36.76 21.77 6.30
N GLU A 749 -36.34 21.92 7.56
CA GLU A 749 -35.74 23.15 8.09
C GLU A 749 -34.48 23.54 7.31
N ARG A 750 -33.54 22.61 7.08
CA ARG A 750 -32.34 22.86 6.27
C ARG A 750 -32.68 23.31 4.84
N ARG A 751 -33.67 22.69 4.20
CA ARG A 751 -34.12 23.04 2.84
C ARG A 751 -34.73 24.43 2.78
N VAL A 752 -35.55 24.81 3.77
CA VAL A 752 -36.13 26.16 3.89
C VAL A 752 -35.03 27.19 4.17
N LYS A 753 -34.08 26.86 5.06
CA LYS A 753 -32.91 27.70 5.38
C LYS A 753 -32.01 27.97 4.19
N ALA A 754 -31.82 26.99 3.30
CA ALA A 754 -31.09 27.17 2.06
C ALA A 754 -31.74 28.20 1.11
N GLN A 755 -33.03 28.48 1.27
CA GLN A 755 -33.76 29.54 0.56
C GLN A 755 -33.73 30.89 1.29
N GLY A 756 -32.98 31.01 2.40
CA GLY A 756 -32.87 32.24 3.20
C GLY A 756 -34.07 32.50 4.12
N LEU A 757 -34.80 31.45 4.51
CA LEU A 757 -36.00 31.51 5.34
C LEU A 757 -35.82 30.66 6.60
N GLU A 758 -36.62 30.90 7.65
CA GLU A 758 -36.67 30.03 8.82
C GLU A 758 -37.97 29.20 8.83
N LEU A 759 -37.92 28.02 9.44
CA LEU A 759 -39.09 27.16 9.64
C LEU A 759 -39.23 26.88 11.13
N GLU A 760 -40.38 27.28 11.70
CA GLU A 760 -40.76 26.96 13.06
C GLU A 760 -41.95 26.00 13.02
N VAL A 761 -41.78 24.80 13.59
CA VAL A 761 -42.87 23.83 13.74
C VAL A 761 -43.26 23.75 15.20
N THR A 762 -44.48 24.17 15.51
CA THR A 762 -44.99 24.20 16.90
C THR A 762 -45.22 22.79 17.44
N SER A 763 -45.25 22.63 18.78
CA SER A 763 -45.58 21.34 19.42
C SER A 763 -46.95 20.81 18.97
N ALA A 764 -47.95 21.69 18.82
CA ALA A 764 -49.27 21.30 18.35
C ALA A 764 -49.25 20.74 16.91
N ALA A 765 -48.44 21.32 16.03
CA ALA A 765 -48.22 20.78 14.68
C ALA A 765 -47.52 19.41 14.71
N LYS A 766 -46.53 19.23 15.59
CA LYS A 766 -45.82 17.95 15.76
C LYS A 766 -46.77 16.85 16.26
N ASP A 767 -47.54 17.14 17.31
CA ASP A 767 -48.56 16.23 17.85
C ASP A 767 -49.58 15.84 16.77
N TRP A 768 -50.02 16.82 15.97
CA TRP A 768 -50.93 16.57 14.86
C TRP A 768 -50.33 15.68 13.78
N LEU A 769 -49.06 15.90 13.41
CA LEU A 769 -48.33 15.08 12.44
C LEU A 769 -48.16 13.63 12.94
N VAL A 770 -47.82 13.46 14.21
CA VAL A 770 -47.76 12.14 14.87
C VAL A 770 -49.14 11.49 14.85
N GLY A 771 -50.18 12.17 15.34
CA GLY A 771 -51.54 11.64 15.38
C GLY A 771 -52.10 11.26 14.00
N LYS A 772 -51.72 11.98 12.94
CA LYS A 772 -52.14 11.69 11.56
C LYS A 772 -51.36 10.53 10.92
N GLY A 773 -50.08 10.39 11.26
CA GLY A 773 -49.16 9.43 10.63
C GLY A 773 -48.89 8.17 11.44
N HIS A 774 -49.18 8.14 12.73
CA HIS A 774 -48.86 7.01 13.58
C HIS A 774 -49.75 5.79 13.27
N GLN A 775 -49.08 4.68 12.97
CA GLN A 775 -49.70 3.37 12.80
C GLN A 775 -48.85 2.36 13.58
N PRO A 776 -49.33 1.82 14.72
CA PRO A 776 -48.53 0.96 15.59
C PRO A 776 -47.81 -0.20 14.87
N GLU A 777 -48.49 -0.82 13.90
CA GLU A 777 -47.98 -1.94 13.11
C GLU A 777 -46.79 -1.58 12.19
N PHE A 778 -46.64 -0.31 11.84
CA PHE A 778 -45.63 0.21 10.92
C PHE A 778 -44.64 1.19 11.57
N GLY A 779 -44.73 1.37 12.89
CA GLY A 779 -43.86 2.27 13.66
C GLY A 779 -43.82 3.69 13.08
N ALA A 780 -42.61 4.24 12.94
CA ALA A 780 -42.38 5.58 12.40
C ALA A 780 -42.41 5.66 10.86
N ARG A 781 -42.50 4.53 10.14
CA ARG A 781 -42.36 4.47 8.67
C ARG A 781 -43.33 5.40 7.92
N PRO A 782 -44.61 5.53 8.31
CA PRO A 782 -45.54 6.41 7.60
C PRO A 782 -45.30 7.91 7.86
N LEU A 783 -44.62 8.28 8.96
CA LEU A 783 -44.44 9.68 9.37
C LEU A 783 -43.73 10.52 8.31
N ARG A 784 -42.69 9.99 7.66
CA ARG A 784 -41.98 10.69 6.59
C ARG A 784 -42.92 11.08 5.44
N ARG A 785 -43.80 10.16 5.04
CA ARG A 785 -44.81 10.42 4.02
C ARG A 785 -45.82 11.46 4.50
N THR A 786 -46.24 11.38 5.76
CA THR A 786 -47.16 12.37 6.36
C THR A 786 -46.54 13.77 6.36
N ILE A 787 -45.28 13.92 6.81
CA ILE A 787 -44.55 15.19 6.77
C ILE A 787 -44.43 15.70 5.33
N GLN A 788 -44.06 14.84 4.38
CA GLN A 788 -43.97 15.23 2.98
C GLN A 788 -45.32 15.71 2.42
N THR A 789 -46.37 14.92 2.59
CA THR A 789 -47.70 15.23 2.05
C THR A 789 -48.33 16.44 2.73
N GLN A 790 -48.16 16.58 4.04
CA GLN A 790 -48.84 17.60 4.83
C GLN A 790 -48.00 18.87 4.99
N LEU A 791 -46.72 18.78 5.33
CA LEU A 791 -45.90 19.96 5.55
C LEU A 791 -45.14 20.37 4.28
N ASP A 792 -44.30 19.50 3.72
CA ASP A 792 -43.37 19.88 2.64
C ASP A 792 -44.11 20.39 1.39
N ASN A 793 -45.22 19.77 1.02
CA ASN A 793 -46.03 20.23 -0.12
C ASN A 793 -46.63 21.63 0.10
N ARG A 794 -47.01 21.97 1.34
CA ARG A 794 -47.49 23.31 1.70
C ARG A 794 -46.35 24.32 1.64
N LEU A 795 -45.19 23.97 2.20
CA LEU A 795 -43.97 24.79 2.13
C LEU A 795 -43.57 25.06 0.68
N ALA A 796 -43.55 24.03 -0.18
CA ALA A 796 -43.23 24.18 -1.59
C ALA A 796 -44.22 25.11 -2.32
N THR A 797 -45.51 25.00 -2.01
CA THR A 797 -46.53 25.90 -2.58
C THR A 797 -46.30 27.35 -2.15
N MET A 798 -45.99 27.60 -0.88
CA MET A 798 -45.69 28.95 -0.38
C MET A 798 -44.42 29.51 -1.02
N LEU A 799 -43.36 28.71 -1.16
CA LEU A 799 -42.11 29.10 -1.83
C LEU A 799 -42.34 29.49 -3.29
N LEU A 800 -43.23 28.78 -4.00
CA LEU A 800 -43.54 29.06 -5.40
C LEU A 800 -44.52 30.23 -5.60
N SER A 801 -45.33 30.54 -4.59
CA SER A 801 -46.35 31.61 -4.68
C SER A 801 -45.75 33.02 -4.80
N GLY A 802 -44.49 33.21 -4.38
CA GLY A 802 -43.80 34.50 -4.40
C GLY A 802 -44.13 35.42 -3.22
N ASP A 803 -44.93 34.96 -2.26
CA ASP A 803 -45.37 35.76 -1.10
C ASP A 803 -44.33 35.84 0.04
N LEU A 804 -43.24 35.06 -0.04
CA LEU A 804 -42.17 34.95 0.96
C LEU A 804 -40.96 35.82 0.60
N GLN A 805 -40.41 36.54 1.58
CA GLN A 805 -39.19 37.33 1.45
C GLN A 805 -38.03 36.72 2.24
N PRO A 806 -36.76 36.87 1.79
CA PRO A 806 -35.61 36.43 2.57
C PRO A 806 -35.63 37.02 3.99
N GLY A 807 -35.45 36.16 4.99
CA GLY A 807 -35.56 36.51 6.41
C GLY A 807 -36.93 36.23 7.05
N ASP A 808 -37.96 35.89 6.26
CA ASP A 808 -39.26 35.47 6.81
C ASP A 808 -39.15 34.12 7.54
N THR A 809 -39.94 33.96 8.60
CA THR A 809 -40.12 32.70 9.32
C THR A 809 -41.45 32.08 8.91
N ILE A 810 -41.44 30.84 8.42
CA ILE A 810 -42.66 30.08 8.17
C ILE A 810 -43.02 29.35 9.47
N VAL A 811 -44.19 29.66 10.04
CA VAL A 811 -44.69 29.02 11.26
C VAL A 811 -45.75 27.98 10.88
N ALA A 812 -45.45 26.71 11.14
CA ALA A 812 -46.36 25.58 10.98
C ALA A 812 -47.06 25.28 12.31
N ASP A 813 -48.39 25.39 12.32
CA ASP A 813 -49.24 25.22 13.50
C ASP A 813 -50.46 24.34 13.19
N ALA A 814 -51.08 23.76 14.20
CA ALA A 814 -52.31 22.98 14.08
C ALA A 814 -53.51 23.78 14.58
N LYS A 815 -54.43 24.14 13.67
CA LYS A 815 -55.67 24.88 13.97
C LYS A 815 -56.87 24.15 13.38
N ASP A 816 -57.97 24.10 14.12
CA ASP A 816 -59.24 23.49 13.69
C ASP A 816 -59.12 22.05 13.14
N GLY A 817 -58.13 21.29 13.63
CA GLY A 817 -57.87 19.92 13.18
C GLY A 817 -57.10 19.81 11.86
N GLU A 818 -56.55 20.91 11.34
CA GLU A 818 -55.70 20.94 10.15
C GLU A 818 -54.34 21.60 10.40
N LEU A 819 -53.34 21.21 9.61
CA LEU A 819 -52.03 21.85 9.59
C LEU A 819 -52.09 23.12 8.74
N VAL A 820 -51.73 24.26 9.35
CA VAL A 820 -51.73 25.58 8.75
C VAL A 820 -50.32 26.16 8.80
N CYS A 821 -49.83 26.67 7.66
CA CYS A 821 -48.57 27.40 7.59
C CYS A 821 -48.85 28.90 7.45
N SER A 822 -48.17 29.71 8.25
CA SER A 822 -48.30 31.17 8.26
C SER A 822 -46.93 31.84 8.19
N ILE A 823 -46.90 33.13 7.80
CA ILE A 823 -45.66 33.89 7.65
C ILE A 823 -45.50 34.77 8.90
N GLY A 824 -44.47 34.48 9.69
CA GLY A 824 -43.94 35.37 10.71
C GLY A 824 -42.89 36.28 10.09
N ARG A 825 -43.18 37.58 9.99
CA ARG A 825 -42.19 38.57 9.54
C ARG A 825 -41.41 39.07 10.75
N PRO A 826 -40.07 39.16 10.67
CA PRO A 826 -39.32 39.83 11.72
C PRO A 826 -39.83 41.27 11.87
N GLU A 827 -40.11 41.70 13.11
CA GLU A 827 -40.47 43.10 13.35
C GLU A 827 -39.32 43.99 12.84
N PRO A 828 -39.60 45.07 12.09
CA PRO A 828 -38.56 45.96 11.63
C PRO A 828 -37.90 46.63 12.86
N SER A 829 -36.63 46.31 13.08
CA SER A 829 -35.75 46.94 14.07
C SER A 829 -35.51 48.42 13.78
#